data_AF-A0A351MNV5-F1
#
_entry.id   AF-A0A351MNV5-F1
#
_cell.length_a   1.000
_cell.length_b   1.000
_cell.length_c   1.000
_cell.angle_alpha   90.00
_cell.angle_beta   90.00
_cell.angle_gamma   90.00
#
_symmetry.space_group_name_H-M   'P 1'
#
loop_
_entity.id
_entity.type
_entity.pdbx_description
1 polymer ?
#
loop_
_entity_poly.entity_id
_entity_poly.type
_entity_poly.pdbx_seq_one_letter_code
_entity_poly.pdbx_strand_id
1 'polypeptide(L)'
;MTKHLLTTLSLALFVGTMANAQPRAVWGTDGQLVVSVPGRQLTTSSPGMFEPGWAMRSAAPDRDATNQGNQRSLRLASTPPINVIADAQPAGDAVALSYEFAPTGPVAVNSLHVAWDLALGYWGGGTWTADAQSGTLPVEPGATSLFNAPVSEVSVTSPGGQQLTWTFARPTTVLIQDNRQWGNATVTLRMSAVGGDGITVTDPVSLDVTLTAEGLEFAVDQPVTLAAGPEWVELDSVLDTVPGSALDFRPLGLLDGPAGQYGWLRAVDDRLEFEGQPGVPFRMYGVNFCFSAQYPEPELADLIADRLAMAGYNSVRLHHYERDLVVLDQETSLTLRDDQIQRLDYFLNALIERGIYITTDLFTSRPIQPAETVEGGREMDRYKMAVLVSDVARDNLKAWARTFLGHVNPHRGVSLAQDPALCSLSLVNEGAAGNFLSQLEGEVLRLFTVRWNSWLAQRYANRAALAGAWGDQLAAGADAAAGTVPMPRDLQGARGSDLARFLADVHTEFYQDMKQFLRDDLGCEAILTDINAWTENWPNQWLRNQFDYVDNHAYWDHPSFLENPWSLPSRGWSGGVSATANVSPLHRDKAITQLIDKPFGFSEFNYANPNVFRAESGPLTGAYAALQGWDAVWRFAYSHGIQALREPAASNYFDLATDPSLMASDRFATLLFMRDVREAENTVSVAADPAAVMGGGGGHALGTGGLSALSLVSRVGSLLADRPVGARELRLSHDNVGTAAEVVAELRQRGWLPADNGTDLDA
;
A
#
# COMPACT_ATOMS: atom_id res chain seq x y z
N MET A 1 24.88 -6.53 -36.04
CA MET A 1 24.00 -5.41 -36.43
C MET A 1 22.72 -5.40 -35.58
N THR A 2 22.81 -5.77 -34.29
CA THR A 2 21.65 -6.15 -33.47
C THR A 2 22.01 -6.03 -31.97
N LYS A 3 22.32 -4.80 -31.54
CA LYS A 3 22.34 -4.37 -30.12
C LYS A 3 21.92 -2.90 -29.98
N HIS A 4 22.15 -2.08 -31.00
CA HIS A 4 21.68 -0.69 -31.04
C HIS A 4 20.26 -0.50 -31.62
N LEU A 5 19.63 -1.53 -32.22
CA LEU A 5 18.31 -1.34 -32.82
C LEU A 5 17.14 -1.50 -31.83
N LEU A 6 17.34 -2.18 -30.69
CA LEU A 6 16.27 -2.38 -29.69
C LEU A 6 16.20 -1.27 -28.65
N THR A 7 17.34 -0.73 -28.20
CA THR A 7 17.36 0.34 -27.19
C THR A 7 16.88 1.69 -27.75
N THR A 8 17.06 1.92 -29.05
CA THR A 8 16.62 3.16 -29.72
C THR A 8 15.17 3.07 -30.22
N LEU A 9 14.62 1.87 -30.46
CA LEU A 9 13.20 1.72 -30.79
C LEU A 9 12.29 1.94 -29.57
N SER A 10 12.67 1.44 -28.38
CA SER A 10 11.84 1.56 -27.19
C SER A 10 11.75 2.98 -26.63
N LEU A 11 12.83 3.78 -26.76
CA LEU A 11 12.85 5.17 -26.28
C LEU A 11 12.24 6.15 -27.30
N ALA A 12 12.41 5.90 -28.60
CA ALA A 12 11.87 6.76 -29.65
C ALA A 12 10.36 6.56 -29.88
N LEU A 13 9.82 5.36 -29.60
CA LEU A 13 8.37 5.11 -29.66
C LEU A 13 7.61 5.71 -28.46
N PHE A 14 8.26 5.88 -27.30
CA PHE A 14 7.62 6.46 -26.11
C PHE A 14 7.69 7.99 -26.04
N VAL A 15 8.81 8.60 -26.45
CA VAL A 15 8.98 10.06 -26.36
C VAL A 15 8.40 10.79 -27.59
N GLY A 16 8.32 10.12 -28.75
CA GLY A 16 7.88 10.74 -30.00
C GLY A 16 6.37 10.76 -30.25
N THR A 17 5.56 10.04 -29.46
CA THR A 17 4.12 9.85 -29.73
C THR A 17 3.19 10.52 -28.72
N MET A 18 3.68 10.97 -27.56
CA MET A 18 2.82 11.56 -26.51
C MET A 18 2.59 13.07 -26.61
N ALA A 19 3.35 13.80 -27.44
CA ALA A 19 3.25 15.27 -27.51
C ALA A 19 1.88 15.78 -28.03
N ASN A 20 1.06 14.92 -28.65
CA ASN A 20 -0.28 15.24 -29.17
C ASN A 20 -1.32 14.18 -28.77
N ALA A 21 -1.17 13.53 -27.62
CA ALA A 21 -2.16 12.57 -27.18
C ALA A 21 -3.45 13.32 -26.78
N GLN A 22 -4.59 12.94 -27.34
CA GLN A 22 -5.86 13.62 -27.08
C GLN A 22 -6.23 13.54 -25.59
N PRO A 23 -6.47 14.68 -24.92
CA PRO A 23 -6.87 14.69 -23.53
C PRO A 23 -8.33 14.23 -23.38
N ARG A 24 -8.60 13.49 -22.31
CA ARG A 24 -9.93 13.03 -21.92
C ARG A 24 -10.27 13.55 -20.53
N ALA A 25 -11.39 14.25 -20.42
CA ALA A 25 -12.01 14.72 -19.19
C ALA A 25 -13.11 13.74 -18.75
N VAL A 26 -12.92 13.09 -17.60
CA VAL A 26 -13.87 12.16 -17.01
C VAL A 26 -14.53 12.81 -15.79
N TRP A 27 -15.85 12.94 -15.82
CA TRP A 27 -16.64 13.49 -14.73
C TRP A 27 -17.04 12.41 -13.72
N GLY A 28 -16.35 12.40 -12.58
CA GLY A 28 -16.46 11.39 -11.52
C GLY A 28 -17.80 11.38 -10.78
N THR A 29 -18.11 10.26 -10.13
CA THR A 29 -19.26 10.16 -9.21
C THR A 29 -19.09 10.99 -7.93
N ASP A 30 -17.87 11.45 -7.66
CA ASP A 30 -17.47 12.28 -6.52
C ASP A 30 -17.43 13.79 -6.86
N GLY A 31 -17.92 14.18 -8.04
CA GLY A 31 -17.96 15.58 -8.46
C GLY A 31 -16.60 16.18 -8.78
N GLN A 32 -15.62 15.31 -9.09
CA GLN A 32 -14.33 15.69 -9.62
C GLN A 32 -14.28 15.47 -11.14
N LEU A 33 -13.76 16.45 -11.89
CA LEU A 33 -13.36 16.27 -13.27
C LEU A 33 -11.88 15.88 -13.31
N VAL A 34 -11.59 14.67 -13.77
CA VAL A 34 -10.23 14.17 -13.98
C VAL A 34 -9.88 14.32 -15.45
N VAL A 35 -8.83 15.09 -15.76
CA VAL A 35 -8.31 15.23 -17.12
C VAL A 35 -7.06 14.39 -17.24
N SER A 36 -6.99 13.54 -18.27
CA SER A 36 -5.89 12.62 -18.50
C SER A 36 -5.55 12.51 -19.98
N VAL A 37 -4.33 12.09 -20.29
CA VAL A 37 -3.94 11.53 -21.59
C VAL A 37 -3.62 10.04 -21.37
N PRO A 38 -3.56 9.21 -22.43
CA PRO A 38 -3.19 7.81 -22.30
C PRO A 38 -1.95 7.60 -21.40
N GLY A 39 -2.16 6.90 -20.28
CA GLY A 39 -1.12 6.60 -19.30
C GLY A 39 -0.80 7.69 -18.28
N ARG A 40 -1.44 8.87 -18.30
CA ARG A 40 -1.07 9.96 -17.37
C ARG A 40 -2.25 10.88 -17.02
N GLN A 41 -2.47 11.12 -15.73
CA GLN A 41 -3.38 12.16 -15.26
C GLN A 41 -2.72 13.54 -15.42
N LEU A 42 -3.45 14.49 -16.00
CA LEU A 42 -3.00 15.86 -16.20
C LEU A 42 -3.43 16.77 -15.04
N THR A 43 -4.71 16.69 -14.65
CA THR A 43 -5.25 17.49 -13.54
C THR A 43 -6.55 16.93 -13.01
N THR A 44 -6.90 17.29 -11.77
CA THR A 44 -8.19 16.94 -11.15
C THR A 44 -8.80 18.15 -10.48
N SER A 45 -10.10 18.39 -10.72
CA SER A 45 -10.85 19.43 -10.01
C SER A 45 -11.37 18.94 -8.66
N SER A 46 -11.28 19.76 -7.61
CA SER A 46 -11.83 19.46 -6.28
C SER A 46 -12.51 20.70 -5.67
N PRO A 47 -13.84 20.72 -5.48
CA PRO A 47 -14.49 21.77 -4.70
C PRO A 47 -14.09 21.65 -3.22
N GLY A 48 -13.82 22.78 -2.59
CA GLY A 48 -13.26 22.83 -1.24
C GLY A 48 -13.45 24.17 -0.55
N MET A 49 -13.01 24.23 0.69
CA MET A 49 -12.98 25.45 1.49
C MET A 49 -11.77 25.51 2.41
N PHE A 50 -11.45 26.73 2.82
CA PHE A 50 -10.61 26.96 4.00
C PHE A 50 -11.48 27.59 5.09
N GLU A 51 -11.43 27.04 6.30
CA GLU A 51 -11.98 27.65 7.51
C GLU A 51 -11.00 28.70 8.07
N PRO A 52 -11.44 29.59 8.98
CA PRO A 52 -10.54 30.42 9.78
C PRO A 52 -9.42 29.57 10.40
N GLY A 53 -8.18 30.08 10.36
CA GLY A 53 -7.00 29.30 10.74
C GLY A 53 -6.47 28.38 9.63
N TRP A 54 -6.98 28.52 8.40
CA TRP A 54 -6.52 27.81 7.20
C TRP A 54 -6.70 26.28 7.26
N ALA A 55 -7.68 25.80 8.02
CA ALA A 55 -8.05 24.38 8.00
C ALA A 55 -8.79 24.07 6.69
N MET A 56 -8.23 23.15 5.90
CA MET A 56 -8.82 22.71 4.63
C MET A 56 -9.98 21.75 4.87
N ARG A 57 -11.05 21.89 4.08
CA ARG A 57 -12.09 20.86 3.89
C ARG A 57 -12.30 20.64 2.39
N SER A 58 -12.27 19.39 1.95
CA SER A 58 -12.66 19.00 0.60
C SER A 58 -14.10 18.52 0.58
N ALA A 59 -14.82 18.76 -0.51
CA ALA A 59 -16.16 18.22 -0.67
C ALA A 59 -16.11 16.70 -0.83
N ALA A 60 -17.09 16.01 -0.26
CA ALA A 60 -17.28 14.56 -0.43
C ALA A 60 -18.69 14.29 -0.97
N PRO A 61 -18.93 13.20 -1.72
CA PRO A 61 -20.27 12.86 -2.19
C PRO A 61 -21.30 12.79 -1.05
N ASP A 62 -22.44 13.42 -1.25
CA ASP A 62 -23.59 13.29 -0.36
C ASP A 62 -24.30 11.97 -0.65
N ARG A 63 -24.07 10.97 0.20
CA ARG A 63 -24.58 9.61 0.02
C ARG A 63 -26.10 9.50 0.17
N ASP A 64 -26.72 10.50 0.79
CA ASP A 64 -28.17 10.54 0.97
C ASP A 64 -28.90 11.19 -0.22
N ALA A 65 -28.14 11.82 -1.14
CA ALA A 65 -28.67 12.52 -2.29
C ALA A 65 -28.70 11.63 -3.54
N THR A 66 -29.75 11.80 -4.35
CA THR A 66 -29.84 11.18 -5.69
C THR A 66 -29.32 12.16 -6.73
N ASN A 67 -28.32 11.73 -7.49
CA ASN A 67 -27.77 12.49 -8.62
C ASN A 67 -28.69 12.38 -9.84
N GLN A 68 -28.89 13.48 -10.58
CA GLN A 68 -29.63 13.49 -11.85
C GLN A 68 -28.69 13.86 -13.00
N GLY A 69 -28.56 12.97 -13.99
CA GLY A 69 -27.65 13.17 -15.11
C GLY A 69 -26.21 13.38 -14.66
N ASN A 70 -25.63 14.53 -15.03
CA ASN A 70 -24.26 14.87 -14.67
C ASN A 70 -24.17 15.61 -13.33
N GLN A 71 -25.29 15.98 -12.72
CA GLN A 71 -25.25 16.67 -11.43
C GLN A 71 -24.69 15.74 -10.34
N ARG A 72 -23.88 16.30 -9.43
CA ARG A 72 -23.30 15.64 -8.27
C ARG A 72 -23.61 16.46 -7.03
N SER A 73 -24.28 15.83 -6.08
CA SER A 73 -24.52 16.39 -4.75
C SER A 73 -23.36 16.03 -3.83
N LEU A 74 -22.69 17.03 -3.30
CA LEU A 74 -21.53 16.90 -2.41
C LEU A 74 -21.75 17.70 -1.12
N ARG A 75 -20.88 17.49 -0.14
CA ARG A 75 -20.94 18.17 1.15
C ARG A 75 -19.54 18.51 1.66
N LEU A 76 -19.39 19.75 2.14
CA LEU A 76 -18.24 20.18 2.93
C LEU A 76 -18.56 19.98 4.41
N ALA A 77 -17.69 19.24 5.11
CA ALA A 77 -17.85 18.89 6.51
C ALA A 77 -17.48 20.03 7.48
N SER A 78 -18.04 21.21 7.26
CA SER A 78 -17.97 22.37 8.17
C SER A 78 -19.10 22.32 9.21
N THR A 79 -19.04 23.22 10.20
CA THR A 79 -20.13 23.39 11.18
C THR A 79 -20.66 24.83 11.14
N PRO A 80 -21.89 25.08 10.65
CA PRO A 80 -22.79 24.13 9.96
C PRO A 80 -22.23 23.69 8.60
N PRO A 81 -22.72 22.56 8.03
CA PRO A 81 -22.23 22.04 6.75
C PRO A 81 -22.65 22.92 5.56
N ILE A 82 -21.86 22.87 4.50
CA ILE A 82 -22.16 23.50 3.21
C ILE A 82 -22.46 22.39 2.20
N ASN A 83 -23.65 22.43 1.60
CA ASN A 83 -24.01 21.55 0.50
C ASN A 83 -23.40 22.10 -0.79
N VAL A 84 -22.91 21.25 -1.67
CA VAL A 84 -22.33 21.66 -2.94
C VAL A 84 -23.03 20.91 -4.07
N ILE A 85 -23.63 21.63 -5.00
CA ILE A 85 -24.16 21.05 -6.23
C ILE A 85 -23.15 21.34 -7.34
N ALA A 86 -22.55 20.27 -7.88
CA ALA A 86 -21.60 20.36 -8.98
C ALA A 86 -22.21 19.74 -10.24
N ASP A 87 -21.96 20.32 -11.41
CA ASP A 87 -22.40 19.77 -12.69
C ASP A 87 -21.31 19.98 -13.75
N ALA A 88 -21.26 19.07 -14.73
CA ALA A 88 -20.33 19.12 -15.85
C ALA A 88 -21.06 18.81 -17.16
N GLN A 89 -20.92 19.67 -18.16
CA GLN A 89 -21.57 19.51 -19.46
C GLN A 89 -20.55 19.65 -20.60
N PRO A 90 -20.64 18.81 -21.65
CA PRO A 90 -19.81 18.99 -22.83
C PRO A 90 -20.21 20.27 -23.57
N ALA A 91 -19.22 21.01 -24.08
CA ALA A 91 -19.38 22.30 -24.76
C ALA A 91 -18.44 22.40 -25.97
N GLY A 92 -18.57 21.49 -26.94
CA GLY A 92 -17.61 21.35 -28.04
C GLY A 92 -16.31 20.71 -27.56
N ASP A 93 -15.16 21.32 -27.85
CA ASP A 93 -13.84 20.91 -27.33
C ASP A 93 -13.58 21.42 -25.89
N ALA A 94 -14.64 21.68 -25.15
CA ALA A 94 -14.61 22.23 -23.81
C ALA A 94 -15.59 21.49 -22.88
N VAL A 95 -15.37 21.66 -21.58
CA VAL A 95 -16.26 21.17 -20.51
C VAL A 95 -16.68 22.37 -19.68
N ALA A 96 -17.98 22.65 -19.66
CA ALA A 96 -18.57 23.66 -18.79
C ALA A 96 -18.88 23.04 -17.44
N LEU A 97 -18.34 23.62 -16.37
CA LEU A 97 -18.52 23.20 -14.99
C LEU A 97 -19.26 24.29 -14.22
N SER A 98 -20.21 23.90 -13.39
CA SER A 98 -20.90 24.79 -12.46
C SER A 98 -20.88 24.21 -11.05
N TYR A 99 -20.59 25.05 -10.07
CA TYR A 99 -20.58 24.70 -8.65
C TYR A 99 -21.43 25.68 -7.86
N GLU A 100 -22.38 25.20 -7.07
CA GLU A 100 -23.17 26.01 -6.14
C GLU A 100 -22.89 25.56 -4.70
N PHE A 101 -22.31 26.46 -3.90
CA PHE A 101 -22.03 26.26 -2.49
C PHE A 101 -23.17 26.86 -1.66
N ALA A 102 -24.01 26.00 -1.07
CA ALA A 102 -25.19 26.38 -0.30
C ALA A 102 -24.98 26.07 1.20
N PRO A 103 -24.62 27.06 2.03
CA PRO A 103 -24.47 26.86 3.48
C PRO A 103 -25.83 26.57 4.13
N THR A 104 -25.88 25.61 5.07
CA THR A 104 -27.12 25.28 5.82
C THR A 104 -27.39 26.22 7.00
N GLY A 105 -26.47 27.15 7.26
CA GLY A 105 -26.53 28.24 8.22
C GLY A 105 -25.27 29.10 8.09
N PRO A 106 -25.09 30.19 8.86
CA PRO A 106 -23.91 31.04 8.74
C PRO A 106 -22.60 30.28 8.98
N VAL A 107 -21.68 30.28 8.00
CA VAL A 107 -20.35 29.64 8.10
C VAL A 107 -19.26 30.67 7.84
N ALA A 108 -18.26 30.76 8.72
CA ALA A 108 -17.07 31.58 8.49
C ALA A 108 -16.07 30.81 7.61
N VAL A 109 -15.58 31.44 6.55
CA VAL A 109 -14.66 30.84 5.58
C VAL A 109 -13.54 31.82 5.21
N ASN A 110 -12.35 31.28 4.99
CA ASN A 110 -11.25 32.00 4.32
C ASN A 110 -11.37 31.92 2.80
N SER A 111 -11.97 30.84 2.30
CA SER A 111 -12.38 30.72 0.90
C SER A 111 -13.41 29.63 0.69
N LEU A 112 -14.24 29.80 -0.35
CA LEU A 112 -14.93 28.73 -1.06
C LEU A 112 -14.33 28.67 -2.46
N HIS A 113 -13.85 27.52 -2.89
CA HIS A 113 -13.07 27.43 -4.12
C HIS A 113 -13.22 26.08 -4.83
N VAL A 114 -12.78 26.04 -6.09
CA VAL A 114 -12.48 24.81 -6.81
C VAL A 114 -10.98 24.78 -7.07
N ALA A 115 -10.31 23.75 -6.55
CA ALA A 115 -8.88 23.51 -6.70
C ALA A 115 -8.64 22.62 -7.91
N TRP A 116 -7.60 22.91 -8.68
CA TRP A 116 -7.11 22.07 -9.77
C TRP A 116 -5.66 21.72 -9.52
N ASP A 117 -5.38 20.45 -9.23
CA ASP A 117 -4.04 20.00 -8.91
C ASP A 117 -3.30 19.60 -10.18
N LEU A 118 -2.09 20.15 -10.37
CA LEU A 118 -1.19 19.87 -11.49
C LEU A 118 0.06 19.15 -10.96
N ALA A 119 0.29 17.92 -11.40
CA ALA A 119 1.48 17.16 -11.02
C ALA A 119 2.75 17.77 -11.64
N LEU A 120 3.72 18.16 -10.80
CA LEU A 120 4.94 18.82 -11.27
C LEU A 120 5.82 17.90 -12.15
N GLY A 121 5.72 16.58 -12.01
CA GLY A 121 6.40 15.63 -12.92
C GLY A 121 5.94 15.71 -14.38
N TYR A 122 4.80 16.37 -14.66
CA TYR A 122 4.35 16.64 -16.03
C TYR A 122 4.42 18.13 -16.39
N TRP A 123 4.04 19.00 -15.46
CA TRP A 123 3.88 20.42 -15.72
C TRP A 123 5.12 21.27 -15.39
N GLY A 124 6.08 20.71 -14.63
CA GLY A 124 7.30 21.40 -14.22
C GLY A 124 8.13 21.85 -15.42
N GLY A 125 8.63 23.09 -15.39
CA GLY A 125 9.32 23.72 -16.51
C GLY A 125 8.38 24.25 -17.60
N GLY A 126 7.07 24.02 -17.49
CA GLY A 126 6.05 24.59 -18.35
C GLY A 126 5.80 26.07 -18.08
N THR A 127 4.80 26.64 -18.75
CA THR A 127 4.40 28.04 -18.59
C THR A 127 2.95 28.15 -18.16
N TRP A 128 2.62 29.26 -17.51
CA TRP A 128 1.25 29.66 -17.24
C TRP A 128 1.01 31.07 -17.74
N THR A 129 -0.22 31.35 -18.15
CA THR A 129 -0.73 32.68 -18.52
C THR A 129 -2.01 32.94 -17.75
N ALA A 130 -2.23 34.16 -17.30
CA ALA A 130 -3.41 34.60 -16.57
C ALA A 130 -3.75 36.02 -17.04
N ASP A 131 -4.71 36.13 -17.95
CA ASP A 131 -4.92 37.29 -18.83
C ASP A 131 -3.59 37.80 -19.44
N ALA A 132 -3.14 39.02 -19.08
CA ALA A 132 -1.92 39.64 -19.58
C ALA A 132 -0.65 39.24 -18.80
N GLN A 133 -0.79 38.49 -17.71
CA GLN A 133 0.34 38.04 -16.90
C GLN A 133 0.75 36.64 -17.29
N SER A 134 2.02 36.32 -17.11
CA SER A 134 2.57 35.01 -17.43
C SER A 134 3.75 34.68 -16.54
N GLY A 135 4.02 33.40 -16.37
CA GLY A 135 5.20 32.91 -15.67
C GLY A 135 5.52 31.48 -16.05
N THR A 136 6.47 30.90 -15.33
CA THR A 136 6.88 29.50 -15.47
C THR A 136 6.38 28.69 -14.28
N LEU A 137 6.05 27.42 -14.52
CA LEU A 137 5.86 26.45 -13.45
C LEU A 137 7.24 25.94 -13.02
N PRO A 138 7.66 26.16 -11.76
CA PRO A 138 9.04 25.95 -11.36
C PRO A 138 9.40 24.45 -11.31
N VAL A 139 10.60 24.11 -11.81
CA VAL A 139 11.16 22.76 -11.67
C VAL A 139 11.66 22.53 -10.24
N GLU A 140 12.26 23.54 -9.62
CA GLU A 140 12.79 23.49 -8.26
C GLU A 140 11.90 24.25 -7.26
N PRO A 141 11.85 23.87 -5.97
CA PRO A 141 11.05 24.56 -4.96
C PRO A 141 11.43 26.04 -4.86
N GLY A 142 10.42 26.90 -4.75
CA GLY A 142 10.60 28.36 -4.70
C GLY A 142 9.52 29.06 -3.91
N ALA A 143 8.98 30.15 -4.47
CA ALA A 143 7.88 30.88 -3.85
C ALA A 143 6.61 30.01 -3.80
N THR A 144 5.98 29.93 -2.63
CA THR A 144 4.71 29.21 -2.44
C THR A 144 3.59 29.76 -3.31
N SER A 145 3.50 31.09 -3.44
CA SER A 145 2.47 31.76 -4.25
C SER A 145 3.12 32.29 -5.52
N LEU A 146 2.74 31.72 -6.67
CA LEU A 146 3.26 32.10 -7.98
C LEU A 146 2.43 33.25 -8.59
N PHE A 147 1.13 33.27 -8.31
CA PHE A 147 0.19 34.27 -8.82
C PHE A 147 -1.06 34.31 -7.95
N ASN A 148 -1.66 35.50 -7.74
CA ASN A 148 -2.95 35.65 -7.06
C ASN A 148 -3.65 36.94 -7.50
N ALA A 149 -4.63 36.85 -8.41
CA ALA A 149 -5.44 37.98 -8.84
C ALA A 149 -6.74 37.51 -9.53
N PRO A 150 -7.76 38.39 -9.64
CA PRO A 150 -8.92 38.14 -10.49
C PRO A 150 -8.52 38.15 -11.97
N VAL A 151 -8.93 37.12 -12.71
CA VAL A 151 -8.68 36.96 -14.15
C VAL A 151 -9.90 36.44 -14.89
N SER A 152 -9.97 36.72 -16.19
CA SER A 152 -11.03 36.16 -17.06
C SER A 152 -10.61 34.83 -17.69
N GLU A 153 -9.31 34.61 -17.81
CA GLU A 153 -8.72 33.39 -18.36
C GLU A 153 -7.42 33.03 -17.63
N VAL A 154 -7.19 31.73 -17.42
CA VAL A 154 -5.90 31.17 -17.02
C VAL A 154 -5.58 29.95 -17.87
N SER A 155 -4.36 29.84 -18.38
CA SER A 155 -3.89 28.68 -19.14
C SER A 155 -2.57 28.16 -18.60
N VAL A 156 -2.38 26.85 -18.66
CA VAL A 156 -1.10 26.18 -18.36
C VAL A 156 -0.66 25.36 -19.57
N THR A 157 0.62 25.44 -19.91
CA THR A 157 1.23 24.74 -21.05
C THR A 157 2.41 23.93 -20.56
N SER A 158 2.39 22.62 -20.80
CA SER A 158 3.49 21.73 -20.41
C SER A 158 4.72 21.96 -21.29
N PRO A 159 5.92 21.51 -20.89
CA PRO A 159 7.11 21.54 -21.75
C PRO A 159 6.91 20.83 -23.10
N GLY A 160 6.02 19.82 -23.13
CA GLY A 160 5.67 19.05 -24.33
C GLY A 160 4.62 19.72 -25.23
N GLY A 161 4.08 20.89 -24.85
CA GLY A 161 3.13 21.66 -25.65
C GLY A 161 1.65 21.41 -25.35
N GLN A 162 1.31 20.46 -24.48
CA GLN A 162 -0.08 20.26 -24.04
C GLN A 162 -0.55 21.48 -23.25
N GLN A 163 -1.66 22.08 -23.68
CA GLN A 163 -2.26 23.23 -23.03
C GLN A 163 -3.63 22.88 -22.43
N LEU A 164 -3.90 23.39 -21.23
CA LEU A 164 -5.23 23.45 -20.62
C LEU A 164 -5.58 24.91 -20.34
N THR A 165 -6.79 25.33 -20.68
CA THR A 165 -7.27 26.70 -20.50
C THR A 165 -8.58 26.72 -19.73
N TRP A 166 -8.65 27.51 -18.67
CA TRP A 166 -9.87 27.78 -17.91
C TRP A 166 -10.33 29.21 -18.14
N THR A 167 -11.59 29.36 -18.52
CA THR A 167 -12.25 30.66 -18.72
C THR A 167 -13.41 30.85 -17.75
N PHE A 168 -13.67 32.10 -17.41
CA PHE A 168 -14.68 32.48 -16.42
C PHE A 168 -15.65 33.50 -17.02
N ALA A 169 -16.95 33.34 -16.76
CA ALA A 169 -17.98 34.27 -17.23
C ALA A 169 -17.85 35.68 -16.59
N ARG A 170 -17.18 35.76 -15.44
CA ARG A 170 -16.82 36.98 -14.72
C ARG A 170 -15.40 36.83 -14.19
N PRO A 171 -14.62 37.91 -14.03
CA PRO A 171 -13.29 37.80 -13.45
C PRO A 171 -13.32 37.07 -12.09
N THR A 172 -12.57 35.97 -12.00
CA THR A 172 -12.51 35.09 -10.83
C THR A 172 -11.09 35.12 -10.26
N THR A 173 -10.96 35.24 -8.94
CA THR A 173 -9.65 35.19 -8.29
C THR A 173 -9.05 33.80 -8.42
N VAL A 174 -7.90 33.72 -9.10
CA VAL A 174 -7.10 32.51 -9.26
C VAL A 174 -5.80 32.66 -8.46
N LEU A 175 -5.58 31.74 -7.53
CA LEU A 175 -4.30 31.55 -6.86
C LEU A 175 -3.57 30.37 -7.52
N ILE A 176 -2.35 30.60 -8.01
CA ILE A 176 -1.43 29.54 -8.46
C ILE A 176 -0.44 29.30 -7.32
N GLN A 177 -0.49 28.12 -6.71
CA GLN A 177 0.24 27.79 -5.48
C GLN A 177 1.11 26.54 -5.66
N ASP A 178 2.38 26.63 -5.32
CA ASP A 178 3.30 25.49 -5.21
C ASP A 178 3.13 24.82 -3.84
N ASN A 179 2.78 23.54 -3.83
CA ASN A 179 2.48 22.80 -2.61
C ASN A 179 3.67 22.04 -2.02
N ARG A 180 4.86 22.10 -2.62
CA ARG A 180 6.01 21.26 -2.21
C ARG A 180 6.46 21.50 -0.77
N GLN A 181 6.23 22.69 -0.23
CA GLN A 181 6.52 22.97 1.18
C GLN A 181 5.69 22.13 2.17
N TRP A 182 4.58 21.54 1.72
CA TRP A 182 3.76 20.61 2.49
C TRP A 182 3.95 19.16 2.04
N GLY A 183 5.03 18.85 1.33
CA GLY A 183 5.37 17.51 0.86
C GLY A 183 4.56 17.01 -0.33
N ASN A 184 3.81 17.89 -1.01
CA ASN A 184 3.00 17.55 -2.17
C ASN A 184 3.63 18.13 -3.45
N ALA A 185 4.08 17.25 -4.37
CA ALA A 185 4.74 17.62 -5.62
C ALA A 185 3.75 18.11 -6.70
N THR A 186 2.92 19.09 -6.33
CA THR A 186 1.90 19.68 -7.21
C THR A 186 1.92 21.20 -7.17
N VAL A 187 1.43 21.80 -8.24
CA VAL A 187 0.94 23.18 -8.25
C VAL A 187 -0.59 23.14 -8.29
N THR A 188 -1.26 23.84 -7.36
CA THR A 188 -2.72 23.98 -7.38
C THR A 188 -3.14 25.32 -7.98
N LEU A 189 -4.09 25.31 -8.90
CA LEU A 189 -4.87 26.48 -9.28
C LEU A 189 -6.13 26.52 -8.42
N ARG A 190 -6.24 27.47 -7.49
CA ARG A 190 -7.45 27.66 -6.67
C ARG A 190 -8.29 28.79 -7.24
N MET A 191 -9.44 28.43 -7.80
CA MET A 191 -10.42 29.34 -8.39
C MET A 191 -11.47 29.67 -7.32
N SER A 192 -11.49 30.91 -6.83
CA SER A 192 -12.28 31.29 -5.65
C SER A 192 -13.69 31.75 -6.03
N ALA A 193 -14.71 31.09 -5.50
CA ALA A 193 -16.09 31.59 -5.47
C ALA A 193 -16.25 32.72 -4.43
N VAL A 194 -15.60 32.53 -3.28
CA VAL A 194 -15.47 33.52 -2.19
C VAL A 194 -14.03 33.47 -1.67
N GLY A 195 -13.44 34.62 -1.34
CA GLY A 195 -12.11 34.67 -0.72
C GLY A 195 -11.94 35.88 0.17
N GLY A 196 -11.33 35.68 1.33
CA GLY A 196 -10.98 36.71 2.31
C GLY A 196 -11.02 36.17 3.74
N ASP A 197 -10.35 36.82 4.68
CA ASP A 197 -10.12 36.29 6.02
C ASP A 197 -11.40 36.29 6.88
N GLY A 198 -11.90 35.10 7.23
CA GLY A 198 -13.04 34.90 8.12
C GLY A 198 -14.38 35.46 7.63
N ILE A 199 -14.64 35.47 6.32
CA ILE A 199 -15.90 35.94 5.75
C ILE A 199 -17.03 35.00 6.14
N THR A 200 -18.12 35.55 6.69
CA THR A 200 -19.34 34.78 6.96
C THR A 200 -20.19 34.66 5.69
N VAL A 201 -20.40 33.44 5.20
CA VAL A 201 -21.28 33.13 4.07
C VAL A 201 -22.62 32.64 4.62
N THR A 202 -23.70 33.27 4.17
CA THR A 202 -25.09 32.95 4.56
C THR A 202 -25.96 32.51 3.40
N ASP A 203 -25.69 33.03 2.21
CA ASP A 203 -26.45 32.76 0.99
C ASP A 203 -25.67 31.82 0.07
N PRO A 204 -26.35 31.08 -0.84
CA PRO A 204 -25.68 30.27 -1.85
C PRO A 204 -24.74 31.10 -2.72
N VAL A 205 -23.57 30.54 -3.05
CA VAL A 205 -22.58 31.17 -3.94
C VAL A 205 -22.25 30.22 -5.09
N SER A 206 -22.26 30.73 -6.32
CA SER A 206 -21.97 29.95 -7.52
C SER A 206 -20.61 30.28 -8.12
N LEU A 207 -19.97 29.29 -8.73
CA LEU A 207 -18.77 29.42 -9.54
C LEU A 207 -18.93 28.60 -10.82
N ASP A 208 -18.81 29.27 -11.96
CA ASP A 208 -18.83 28.64 -13.28
C ASP A 208 -17.44 28.71 -13.90
N VAL A 209 -16.97 27.58 -14.45
CA VAL A 209 -15.65 27.43 -15.05
C VAL A 209 -15.79 26.65 -16.36
N THR A 210 -15.20 27.14 -17.45
CA THR A 210 -15.10 26.36 -18.70
C THR A 210 -13.67 25.94 -18.95
N LEU A 211 -13.41 24.64 -18.94
CA LEU A 211 -12.12 24.05 -19.29
C LEU A 211 -12.09 23.74 -20.80
N THR A 212 -11.05 24.15 -21.51
CA THR A 212 -10.81 23.86 -22.93
C THR A 212 -9.43 23.23 -23.12
N ALA A 213 -9.33 22.26 -24.01
CA ALA A 213 -8.06 21.73 -24.51
C ALA A 213 -8.24 21.23 -25.96
N GLU A 214 -7.16 21.21 -26.74
CA GLU A 214 -7.22 20.71 -28.11
C GLU A 214 -7.65 19.23 -28.14
N GLY A 215 -8.76 18.94 -28.82
CA GLY A 215 -9.31 17.58 -28.94
C GLY A 215 -9.81 16.97 -27.62
N LEU A 216 -10.25 17.80 -26.66
CA LEU A 216 -10.74 17.34 -25.37
C LEU A 216 -11.99 16.47 -25.50
N GLU A 217 -11.87 15.19 -25.16
CA GLU A 217 -13.02 14.29 -25.06
C GLU A 217 -13.67 14.39 -23.68
N PHE A 218 -14.99 14.52 -23.63
CA PHE A 218 -15.75 14.48 -22.37
C PHE A 218 -16.43 13.12 -22.19
N ALA A 219 -16.29 12.55 -20.99
CA ALA A 219 -17.01 11.36 -20.56
C ALA A 219 -17.54 11.54 -19.14
N VAL A 220 -18.63 10.86 -18.83
CA VAL A 220 -19.19 10.78 -17.47
C VAL A 220 -18.81 9.43 -16.89
N ASP A 221 -18.26 9.43 -15.68
CA ASP A 221 -18.02 8.23 -14.90
C ASP A 221 -19.38 7.62 -14.52
N GLN A 222 -19.63 6.44 -15.07
CA GLN A 222 -20.84 5.68 -14.89
C GLN A 222 -20.48 4.19 -14.86
N PRO A 223 -21.22 3.36 -14.11
CA PRO A 223 -20.98 1.93 -14.11
C PRO A 223 -20.95 1.36 -15.53
N VAL A 224 -19.84 0.72 -15.89
CA VAL A 224 -19.71 0.02 -17.16
C VAL A 224 -20.01 -1.45 -16.93
N THR A 225 -20.88 -2.03 -17.76
CA THR A 225 -21.06 -3.48 -17.81
C THR A 225 -20.20 -4.03 -18.93
N LEU A 226 -19.28 -4.93 -18.59
CA LEU A 226 -18.50 -5.67 -19.59
C LEU A 226 -19.34 -6.87 -20.07
N ALA A 227 -19.53 -6.96 -21.39
CA ALA A 227 -20.19 -8.08 -22.04
C ALA A 227 -19.44 -8.44 -23.33
N ALA A 228 -19.45 -9.71 -23.70
CA ALA A 228 -18.87 -10.16 -24.97
C ALA A 228 -19.61 -9.50 -26.14
N GLY A 229 -18.90 -8.66 -26.90
CA GLY A 229 -19.37 -8.05 -28.13
C GLY A 229 -18.77 -8.71 -29.38
N PRO A 230 -19.05 -8.18 -30.59
CA PRO A 230 -18.50 -8.73 -31.84
C PRO A 230 -16.96 -8.71 -31.94
N GLU A 231 -16.30 -7.83 -31.18
CA GLU A 231 -14.85 -7.71 -31.11
C GLU A 231 -14.23 -8.53 -29.96
N TRP A 232 -15.06 -9.19 -29.15
CA TRP A 232 -14.56 -10.01 -28.06
C TRP A 232 -14.02 -11.33 -28.59
N VAL A 233 -12.80 -11.67 -28.16
CA VAL A 233 -12.13 -12.93 -28.49
C VAL A 233 -12.02 -13.74 -27.21
N GLU A 234 -12.59 -14.95 -27.22
CA GLU A 234 -12.41 -15.89 -26.13
C GLU A 234 -10.97 -16.38 -26.09
N LEU A 235 -10.37 -16.35 -24.89
CA LEU A 235 -9.10 -17.00 -24.63
C LEU A 235 -9.39 -18.24 -23.80
N ASP A 236 -9.07 -19.41 -24.35
CA ASP A 236 -9.17 -20.68 -23.62
C ASP A 236 -8.22 -20.66 -22.42
N SER A 237 -8.78 -20.58 -21.21
CA SER A 237 -8.01 -20.66 -19.97
C SER A 237 -7.54 -22.09 -19.72
N VAL A 238 -6.25 -22.35 -19.92
CA VAL A 238 -5.63 -23.65 -19.63
C VAL A 238 -4.95 -23.60 -18.26
N LEU A 239 -5.47 -24.37 -17.31
CA LEU A 239 -4.93 -24.43 -15.94
C LEU A 239 -3.65 -25.27 -15.85
N ASP A 240 -3.59 -26.36 -16.62
CA ASP A 240 -2.53 -27.36 -16.54
C ASP A 240 -1.34 -27.02 -17.44
N THR A 241 -0.14 -27.08 -16.87
CA THR A 241 1.09 -26.98 -17.64
C THR A 241 1.46 -28.37 -18.17
N VAL A 242 1.80 -28.45 -19.46
CA VAL A 242 2.27 -29.71 -20.07
C VAL A 242 3.67 -30.04 -19.54
N PRO A 243 3.88 -31.23 -18.94
CA PRO A 243 5.21 -31.65 -18.47
C PRO A 243 6.26 -31.62 -19.58
N GLY A 244 7.45 -31.08 -19.27
CA GLY A 244 8.57 -30.93 -20.20
C GLY A 244 8.40 -29.83 -21.26
N SER A 245 7.31 -29.05 -21.20
CA SER A 245 7.14 -27.89 -22.07
C SER A 245 8.05 -26.72 -21.63
N ALA A 246 8.09 -25.66 -22.44
CA ALA A 246 8.82 -24.42 -22.09
C ALA A 246 8.27 -23.72 -20.83
N LEU A 247 7.05 -24.07 -20.40
CA LEU A 247 6.42 -23.52 -19.20
C LEU A 247 6.58 -24.44 -17.97
N ASP A 248 7.23 -25.60 -18.12
CA ASP A 248 7.62 -26.48 -17.01
C ASP A 248 9.01 -26.08 -16.51
N PHE A 249 9.06 -25.39 -15.37
CA PHE A 249 10.28 -24.85 -14.78
C PHE A 249 11.01 -25.82 -13.86
N ARG A 250 10.52 -27.04 -13.64
CA ARG A 250 11.22 -28.03 -12.79
C ARG A 250 12.67 -28.29 -13.23
N PRO A 251 13.00 -28.38 -14.54
CA PRO A 251 14.38 -28.55 -14.98
C PRO A 251 15.32 -27.37 -14.66
N LEU A 252 14.78 -26.22 -14.23
CA LEU A 252 15.60 -25.07 -13.81
C LEU A 252 16.23 -25.26 -12.42
N GLY A 253 15.81 -26.27 -11.64
CA GLY A 253 16.36 -26.54 -10.31
C GLY A 253 15.99 -25.51 -9.25
N LEU A 254 14.83 -24.86 -9.40
CA LEU A 254 14.33 -23.85 -8.44
C LEU A 254 13.71 -24.48 -7.18
N LEU A 255 13.43 -25.78 -7.22
CA LEU A 255 12.87 -26.57 -6.12
C LEU A 255 13.77 -27.76 -5.84
N ASP A 256 13.83 -28.14 -4.57
CA ASP A 256 14.54 -29.34 -4.13
C ASP A 256 13.76 -30.04 -3.02
N GLY A 257 13.12 -31.16 -3.38
CA GLY A 257 12.19 -31.88 -2.51
C GLY A 257 12.82 -33.06 -1.78
N PRO A 258 12.32 -33.40 -0.58
CA PRO A 258 11.21 -32.75 0.12
C PRO A 258 11.64 -31.44 0.81
N ALA A 259 10.72 -30.48 0.94
CA ALA A 259 10.94 -29.26 1.71
C ALA A 259 11.27 -29.62 3.17
N GLY A 260 12.21 -28.88 3.76
CA GLY A 260 12.71 -29.14 5.12
C GLY A 260 13.85 -30.15 5.20
N GLN A 261 14.27 -30.79 4.10
CA GLN A 261 15.41 -31.72 4.08
C GLN A 261 16.74 -31.09 4.52
N TYR A 262 16.86 -29.76 4.44
CA TYR A 262 18.02 -28.98 4.86
C TYR A 262 17.91 -28.42 6.29
N GLY A 263 16.91 -28.84 7.05
CA GLY A 263 16.63 -28.31 8.38
C GLY A 263 15.94 -26.95 8.34
N TRP A 264 15.96 -26.24 9.47
CA TRP A 264 15.24 -24.98 9.63
C TRP A 264 15.85 -23.85 8.80
N LEU A 265 14.98 -23.01 8.26
CA LEU A 265 15.39 -21.74 7.64
C LEU A 265 15.88 -20.78 8.73
N ARG A 266 16.95 -20.05 8.45
CA ARG A 266 17.56 -19.07 9.37
C ARG A 266 17.73 -17.73 8.67
N ALA A 267 17.51 -16.65 9.40
CA ALA A 267 17.93 -15.32 9.02
C ALA A 267 19.38 -15.11 9.47
N VAL A 268 20.28 -14.85 8.53
CA VAL A 268 21.70 -14.61 8.79
C VAL A 268 22.10 -13.33 8.09
N ASP A 269 22.40 -12.29 8.87
CA ASP A 269 22.57 -10.93 8.37
C ASP A 269 21.32 -10.48 7.58
N ASP A 270 21.49 -10.07 6.33
CA ASP A 270 20.45 -9.60 5.44
C ASP A 270 19.92 -10.66 4.46
N ARG A 271 20.17 -11.95 4.72
CA ARG A 271 19.76 -13.06 3.84
C ARG A 271 19.16 -14.23 4.59
N LEU A 272 18.45 -15.09 3.85
CA LEU A 272 17.96 -16.38 4.34
C LEU A 272 18.88 -17.52 3.90
N GLU A 273 19.13 -18.48 4.79
CA GLU A 273 19.86 -19.73 4.49
C GLU A 273 19.34 -20.90 5.35
N PHE A 274 19.54 -22.14 4.91
CA PHE A 274 19.18 -23.32 5.70
C PHE A 274 20.30 -23.74 6.65
N GLU A 275 19.94 -24.26 7.82
CA GLU A 275 20.91 -24.79 8.81
C GLU A 275 21.86 -25.84 8.21
N GLY A 276 21.35 -26.72 7.34
CA GLY A 276 22.12 -27.75 6.64
C GLY A 276 22.92 -27.24 5.43
N GLN A 277 22.77 -25.96 5.04
CA GLN A 277 23.47 -25.33 3.91
C GLN A 277 23.98 -23.93 4.28
N PRO A 278 24.86 -23.81 5.28
CA PRO A 278 25.35 -22.51 5.74
C PRO A 278 26.07 -21.75 4.62
N GLY A 279 25.81 -20.46 4.51
CA GLY A 279 26.38 -19.58 3.49
C GLY A 279 25.81 -19.74 2.07
N VAL A 280 24.79 -20.58 1.86
CA VAL A 280 24.06 -20.68 0.59
C VAL A 280 22.76 -19.87 0.71
N PRO A 281 22.62 -18.73 0.00
CA PRO A 281 21.40 -17.94 0.05
C PRO A 281 20.20 -18.72 -0.49
N PHE A 282 19.06 -18.58 0.18
CA PHE A 282 17.78 -19.12 -0.22
C PHE A 282 16.79 -17.98 -0.46
N ARG A 283 16.08 -18.02 -1.59
CA ARG A 283 15.01 -17.07 -1.91
C ARG A 283 13.69 -17.81 -2.06
N MET A 284 12.59 -17.18 -1.66
CA MET A 284 11.24 -17.72 -1.78
C MET A 284 10.43 -16.96 -2.82
N TYR A 285 9.90 -17.67 -3.81
CA TYR A 285 8.86 -17.16 -4.69
C TYR A 285 7.64 -18.05 -4.56
N GLY A 286 6.53 -17.47 -4.13
CA GLY A 286 5.37 -18.23 -3.71
C GLY A 286 4.03 -17.57 -4.01
N VAL A 287 2.97 -18.24 -3.56
CA VAL A 287 1.59 -17.80 -3.74
C VAL A 287 0.75 -18.09 -2.50
N ASN A 288 -0.33 -17.34 -2.33
CA ASN A 288 -1.25 -17.52 -1.21
C ASN A 288 -2.44 -18.38 -1.63
N PHE A 289 -2.87 -19.28 -0.77
CA PHE A 289 -4.14 -20.00 -0.91
C PHE A 289 -5.08 -19.52 0.19
N CYS A 290 -6.32 -19.16 -0.20
CA CYS A 290 -7.30 -18.61 0.72
C CYS A 290 -8.53 -19.50 0.86
N PHE A 291 -9.13 -19.52 2.05
CA PHE A 291 -10.41 -20.20 2.33
C PHE A 291 -10.41 -21.65 1.81
N SER A 292 -11.48 -22.05 1.14
CA SER A 292 -11.70 -23.40 0.57
C SER A 292 -10.58 -23.92 -0.33
N ALA A 293 -9.78 -23.04 -0.95
CA ALA A 293 -8.70 -23.45 -1.86
C ALA A 293 -7.63 -24.32 -1.18
N GLN A 294 -7.55 -24.29 0.14
CA GLN A 294 -6.55 -24.98 0.97
C GLN A 294 -6.95 -26.41 1.36
N TYR A 295 -8.17 -26.83 1.01
CA TYR A 295 -8.72 -28.15 1.36
C TYR A 295 -9.06 -28.99 0.12
N PRO A 296 -8.12 -29.20 -0.82
CA PRO A 296 -8.36 -30.07 -1.96
C PRO A 296 -8.49 -31.54 -1.54
N GLU A 297 -9.21 -32.31 -2.35
CA GLU A 297 -9.15 -33.78 -2.27
C GLU A 297 -7.78 -34.27 -2.75
N PRO A 298 -7.30 -35.46 -2.32
CA PRO A 298 -5.97 -35.97 -2.61
C PRO A 298 -5.52 -35.86 -4.07
N GLU A 299 -6.36 -36.27 -5.03
CA GLU A 299 -6.00 -36.24 -6.46
C GLU A 299 -5.83 -34.82 -6.98
N LEU A 300 -6.65 -33.88 -6.48
CA LEU A 300 -6.53 -32.47 -6.84
C LEU A 300 -5.32 -31.84 -6.14
N ALA A 301 -5.02 -32.25 -4.91
CA ALA A 301 -3.86 -31.77 -4.15
C ALA A 301 -2.55 -32.07 -4.90
N ASP A 302 -2.39 -33.31 -5.39
CA ASP A 302 -1.23 -33.69 -6.21
C ASP A 302 -1.13 -32.89 -7.50
N LEU A 303 -2.27 -32.73 -8.20
CA LEU A 303 -2.32 -31.95 -9.44
C LEU A 303 -1.92 -30.49 -9.22
N ILE A 304 -2.43 -29.85 -8.16
CA ILE A 304 -2.07 -28.47 -7.81
C ILE A 304 -0.59 -28.39 -7.45
N ALA A 305 -0.09 -29.31 -6.63
CA ALA A 305 1.31 -29.29 -6.23
C ALA A 305 2.25 -29.45 -7.44
N ASP A 306 1.88 -30.26 -8.43
CA ASP A 306 2.60 -30.34 -9.72
C ASP A 306 2.50 -29.04 -10.53
N ARG A 307 1.33 -28.38 -10.59
CA ARG A 307 1.19 -27.06 -11.25
C ARG A 307 2.11 -26.03 -10.64
N LEU A 308 2.18 -25.97 -9.31
CA LEU A 308 3.01 -25.00 -8.60
C LEU A 308 4.50 -25.27 -8.83
N ALA A 309 4.92 -26.54 -8.76
CA ALA A 309 6.29 -26.93 -9.07
C ALA A 309 6.68 -26.62 -10.52
N MET A 310 5.78 -26.86 -11.48
CA MET A 310 6.00 -26.50 -12.89
C MET A 310 6.05 -24.98 -13.11
N ALA A 311 5.36 -24.18 -12.29
CA ALA A 311 5.46 -22.72 -12.33
C ALA A 311 6.71 -22.16 -11.62
N GLY A 312 7.46 -23.01 -10.90
CA GLY A 312 8.69 -22.64 -10.19
C GLY A 312 8.46 -22.05 -8.80
N TYR A 313 7.26 -22.19 -8.21
CA TYR A 313 7.02 -21.75 -6.84
C TYR A 313 7.66 -22.69 -5.85
N ASN A 314 8.48 -22.17 -4.94
CA ASN A 314 9.12 -22.95 -3.88
C ASN A 314 8.53 -22.67 -2.49
N SER A 315 7.46 -21.86 -2.41
CA SER A 315 6.71 -21.66 -1.18
C SER A 315 5.22 -21.41 -1.40
N VAL A 316 4.40 -21.83 -0.44
CA VAL A 316 2.96 -21.55 -0.34
C VAL A 316 2.66 -20.92 1.02
N ARG A 317 1.88 -19.84 1.01
CA ARG A 317 1.28 -19.28 2.23
C ARG A 317 -0.14 -19.78 2.39
N LEU A 318 -0.41 -20.42 3.54
CA LEU A 318 -1.76 -20.70 3.98
C LEU A 318 -2.35 -19.41 4.56
N HIS A 319 -3.50 -18.98 4.06
CA HIS A 319 -4.08 -17.69 4.44
C HIS A 319 -5.60 -17.77 4.56
N HIS A 320 -6.22 -16.97 5.44
CA HIS A 320 -7.67 -17.07 5.70
C HIS A 320 -8.18 -18.52 5.90
N TYR A 321 -7.35 -19.38 6.50
CA TYR A 321 -7.59 -20.82 6.59
C TYR A 321 -8.48 -21.16 7.80
N GLU A 322 -8.38 -20.37 8.87
CA GLU A 322 -8.89 -20.76 10.17
C GLU A 322 -10.42 -20.93 10.17
N ARG A 323 -11.15 -20.07 9.45
CA ARG A 323 -12.61 -20.09 9.40
C ARG A 323 -13.16 -21.45 8.93
N ASP A 324 -12.58 -21.98 7.86
CA ASP A 324 -13.04 -23.24 7.25
C ASP A 324 -12.43 -24.47 7.95
N LEU A 325 -11.41 -24.26 8.79
CA LEU A 325 -10.73 -25.30 9.55
C LEU A 325 -11.38 -25.58 10.92
N VAL A 326 -12.13 -24.63 11.49
CA VAL A 326 -12.76 -24.78 12.82
C VAL A 326 -14.24 -25.15 12.74
N VAL A 327 -14.75 -25.81 13.79
CA VAL A 327 -16.19 -26.07 13.95
C VAL A 327 -16.87 -24.79 14.42
N LEU A 328 -17.71 -24.19 13.59
CA LEU A 328 -18.30 -22.87 13.85
C LEU A 328 -19.37 -22.85 14.95
N ASP A 329 -20.13 -23.95 15.09
CA ASP A 329 -21.27 -24.05 16.03
C ASP A 329 -20.83 -24.63 17.39
N GLN A 330 -19.77 -24.07 17.98
CA GLN A 330 -19.21 -24.49 19.27
C GLN A 330 -19.02 -23.30 20.22
N GLU A 331 -18.91 -23.58 21.52
CA GLU A 331 -18.65 -22.57 22.55
C GLU A 331 -17.25 -21.91 22.40
N THR A 332 -16.31 -22.62 21.76
CA THR A 332 -14.97 -22.12 21.45
C THR A 332 -14.69 -22.28 19.95
N SER A 333 -13.80 -21.46 19.43
CA SER A 333 -13.34 -21.52 18.04
C SER A 333 -11.98 -22.23 17.93
N LEU A 334 -11.76 -23.24 18.78
CA LEU A 334 -10.49 -23.98 18.90
C LEU A 334 -10.59 -25.44 18.45
N THR A 335 -11.77 -25.93 18.09
CA THR A 335 -11.95 -27.32 17.63
C THR A 335 -11.74 -27.41 16.13
N LEU A 336 -10.75 -28.20 15.71
CA LEU A 336 -10.51 -28.51 14.30
C LEU A 336 -11.63 -29.37 13.73
N ARG A 337 -11.96 -29.15 12.47
CA ARG A 337 -12.85 -30.00 11.67
C ARG A 337 -12.07 -31.18 11.09
N ASP A 338 -12.46 -32.40 11.48
CA ASP A 338 -11.79 -33.64 11.06
C ASP A 338 -11.66 -33.78 9.54
N ASP A 339 -12.70 -33.42 8.78
CA ASP A 339 -12.71 -33.51 7.31
C ASP A 339 -11.71 -32.52 6.67
N GLN A 340 -11.61 -31.32 7.24
CA GLN A 340 -10.80 -30.24 6.68
C GLN A 340 -9.33 -30.39 7.07
N ILE A 341 -9.03 -30.77 8.32
CA ILE A 341 -7.64 -31.00 8.73
C ILE A 341 -7.00 -32.16 7.96
N GLN A 342 -7.75 -33.24 7.67
CA GLN A 342 -7.23 -34.36 6.86
C GLN A 342 -6.87 -33.94 5.43
N ARG A 343 -7.71 -33.10 4.80
CA ARG A 343 -7.43 -32.55 3.46
C ARG A 343 -6.24 -31.60 3.46
N LEU A 344 -6.15 -30.74 4.47
CA LEU A 344 -5.01 -29.85 4.65
C LEU A 344 -3.72 -30.65 4.87
N ASP A 345 -3.74 -31.67 5.73
CA ASP A 345 -2.61 -32.54 6.01
C ASP A 345 -2.06 -33.20 4.73
N TYR A 346 -2.97 -33.74 3.89
CA TYR A 346 -2.58 -34.33 2.61
C TYR A 346 -2.02 -33.26 1.65
N PHE A 347 -2.67 -32.10 1.56
CA PHE A 347 -2.21 -31.04 0.67
C PHE A 347 -0.82 -30.52 1.07
N LEU A 348 -0.58 -30.32 2.37
CA LEU A 348 0.75 -29.99 2.89
C LEU A 348 1.78 -31.04 2.51
N ASN A 349 1.46 -32.32 2.68
CA ASN A 349 2.36 -33.40 2.27
C ASN A 349 2.67 -33.35 0.76
N ALA A 350 1.66 -33.16 -0.09
CA ALA A 350 1.83 -33.09 -1.56
C ALA A 350 2.73 -31.92 -2.00
N LEU A 351 2.62 -30.76 -1.33
CA LEU A 351 3.50 -29.59 -1.54
C LEU A 351 4.93 -29.88 -1.07
N ILE A 352 5.08 -30.41 0.15
CA ILE A 352 6.37 -30.67 0.79
C ILE A 352 7.19 -31.67 -0.02
N GLU A 353 6.60 -32.77 -0.48
CA GLU A 353 7.29 -33.77 -1.30
C GLU A 353 7.87 -33.20 -2.61
N ARG A 354 7.33 -32.07 -3.09
CA ARG A 354 7.80 -31.36 -4.29
C ARG A 354 8.80 -30.24 -4.00
N GLY A 355 9.22 -30.08 -2.74
CA GLY A 355 10.17 -29.03 -2.35
C GLY A 355 9.54 -27.66 -2.15
N ILE A 356 8.23 -27.60 -1.89
CA ILE A 356 7.49 -26.36 -1.65
C ILE A 356 7.34 -26.15 -0.14
N TYR A 357 7.94 -25.07 0.37
CA TYR A 357 7.92 -24.69 1.79
C TYR A 357 6.62 -23.99 2.19
N ILE A 358 6.27 -24.08 3.47
CA ILE A 358 5.00 -23.58 4.00
C ILE A 358 5.24 -22.36 4.88
N THR A 359 4.40 -21.35 4.74
CA THR A 359 4.28 -20.23 5.69
C THR A 359 2.82 -19.96 6.00
N THR A 360 2.53 -19.32 7.13
CA THR A 360 1.16 -19.00 7.55
C THR A 360 1.14 -17.91 8.63
N ASP A 361 -0.06 -17.42 8.94
CA ASP A 361 -0.36 -16.51 10.03
C ASP A 361 -0.92 -17.27 11.25
N LEU A 362 -0.63 -16.83 12.47
CA LEU A 362 -1.33 -17.37 13.66
C LEU A 362 -2.74 -16.79 13.78
N PHE A 363 -2.98 -15.59 13.26
CA PHE A 363 -4.33 -15.03 13.16
C PHE A 363 -4.50 -14.16 11.92
N THR A 364 -5.57 -14.45 11.18
CA THR A 364 -6.09 -13.64 10.08
C THR A 364 -7.58 -13.37 10.28
N SER A 365 -8.41 -14.42 10.26
CA SER A 365 -9.87 -14.27 10.19
C SER A 365 -10.65 -15.37 10.90
N ARG A 366 -10.04 -16.04 11.90
CA ARG A 366 -10.75 -17.03 12.73
C ARG A 366 -11.94 -16.35 13.43
N PRO A 367 -13.16 -16.88 13.32
CA PRO A 367 -14.31 -16.33 14.06
C PRO A 367 -14.10 -16.47 15.57
N ILE A 368 -14.23 -15.38 16.33
CA ILE A 368 -13.95 -15.37 17.78
C ILE A 368 -15.24 -15.40 18.61
N GLN A 369 -15.31 -16.34 19.56
CA GLN A 369 -16.43 -16.48 20.48
C GLN A 369 -16.35 -15.44 21.62
N PRO A 370 -17.49 -15.05 22.22
CA PRO A 370 -17.51 -14.00 23.23
C PRO A 370 -16.57 -14.22 24.43
N ALA A 371 -16.41 -15.47 24.88
CA ALA A 371 -15.58 -15.81 26.03
C ALA A 371 -14.08 -15.89 25.71
N GLU A 372 -13.71 -15.83 24.43
CA GLU A 372 -12.34 -15.98 23.94
C GLU A 372 -11.60 -14.63 23.82
N THR A 373 -12.28 -13.54 24.16
CA THR A 373 -11.78 -12.17 24.10
C THR A 373 -12.56 -11.29 25.08
N VAL A 374 -12.31 -10.00 25.06
CA VAL A 374 -13.02 -8.99 25.86
C VAL A 374 -13.99 -8.18 25.00
N GLU A 375 -14.86 -7.39 25.63
CA GLU A 375 -15.78 -6.49 24.92
C GLU A 375 -15.02 -5.60 23.93
N GLY A 376 -15.52 -5.50 22.70
CA GLY A 376 -14.87 -4.77 21.63
C GLY A 376 -13.74 -5.53 20.93
N GLY A 377 -13.48 -6.80 21.26
CA GLY A 377 -12.38 -7.59 20.70
C GLY A 377 -12.79 -8.80 19.84
N ARG A 378 -14.06 -8.94 19.43
CA ARG A 378 -14.56 -10.12 18.69
C ARG A 378 -14.38 -10.05 17.18
N GLU A 379 -14.58 -8.87 16.60
CA GLU A 379 -14.48 -8.69 15.14
C GLU A 379 -13.02 -8.86 14.69
N MET A 380 -12.83 -9.30 13.45
CA MET A 380 -11.53 -9.66 12.88
C MET A 380 -10.44 -8.62 13.19
N ASP A 381 -10.62 -7.38 12.74
CA ASP A 381 -9.66 -6.28 12.95
C ASP A 381 -9.48 -5.93 14.42
N ARG A 382 -10.53 -6.08 15.22
CA ARG A 382 -10.51 -5.72 16.64
C ARG A 382 -9.84 -6.79 17.50
N TYR A 383 -9.91 -8.05 17.11
CA TYR A 383 -9.18 -9.12 17.79
C TYR A 383 -7.66 -8.94 17.61
N LYS A 384 -7.21 -8.49 16.42
CA LYS A 384 -5.81 -8.09 16.18
C LYS A 384 -5.31 -7.06 17.19
N MET A 385 -6.19 -6.15 17.61
CA MET A 385 -5.88 -5.16 18.66
C MET A 385 -6.00 -5.73 20.07
N ALA A 386 -6.99 -6.61 20.31
CA ALA A 386 -7.23 -7.20 21.61
C ALA A 386 -6.04 -8.04 22.10
N VAL A 387 -5.38 -8.81 21.22
CA VAL A 387 -4.22 -9.63 21.56
C VAL A 387 -3.01 -8.81 22.02
N LEU A 388 -2.97 -7.50 21.74
CA LEU A 388 -1.88 -6.64 22.22
C LEU A 388 -2.05 -6.22 23.69
N VAL A 389 -3.27 -6.28 24.24
CA VAL A 389 -3.59 -5.68 25.56
C VAL A 389 -4.40 -6.56 26.50
N SER A 390 -4.98 -7.66 26.03
CA SER A 390 -5.82 -8.55 26.82
C SER A 390 -5.21 -9.93 26.95
N ASP A 391 -5.01 -10.37 28.20
CA ASP A 391 -4.53 -11.73 28.50
C ASP A 391 -5.50 -12.79 27.99
N VAL A 392 -6.82 -12.55 28.08
CA VAL A 392 -7.84 -13.48 27.57
C VAL A 392 -7.67 -13.71 26.06
N ALA A 393 -7.46 -12.63 25.29
CA ALA A 393 -7.27 -12.73 23.85
C ALA A 393 -5.92 -13.41 23.51
N ARG A 394 -4.84 -13.07 24.24
CA ARG A 394 -3.52 -13.72 24.07
C ARG A 394 -3.55 -15.21 24.38
N ASP A 395 -4.17 -15.58 25.48
CA ASP A 395 -4.32 -16.98 25.88
C ASP A 395 -5.12 -17.77 24.84
N ASN A 396 -6.15 -17.15 24.25
CA ASN A 396 -6.89 -17.75 23.15
C ASN A 396 -6.02 -17.91 21.88
N LEU A 397 -5.20 -16.92 21.51
CA LEU A 397 -4.29 -17.03 20.37
C LEU A 397 -3.24 -18.14 20.60
N LYS A 398 -2.66 -18.22 21.80
CA LYS A 398 -1.74 -19.29 22.19
C LYS A 398 -2.41 -20.67 22.16
N ALA A 399 -3.65 -20.77 22.63
CA ALA A 399 -4.42 -22.00 22.58
C ALA A 399 -4.69 -22.43 21.13
N TRP A 400 -5.04 -21.50 20.24
CA TRP A 400 -5.19 -21.76 18.81
C TRP A 400 -3.89 -22.25 18.18
N ALA A 401 -2.78 -21.54 18.41
CA ALA A 401 -1.46 -21.92 17.89
C ALA A 401 -1.05 -23.33 18.39
N ARG A 402 -1.30 -23.65 19.66
CA ARG A 402 -1.05 -24.99 20.22
C ARG A 402 -1.88 -26.06 19.53
N THR A 403 -3.16 -25.79 19.27
CA THR A 403 -4.04 -26.74 18.57
C THR A 403 -3.60 -26.96 17.13
N PHE A 404 -3.40 -25.88 16.36
CA PHE A 404 -3.13 -25.98 14.94
C PHE A 404 -1.69 -26.45 14.65
N LEU A 405 -0.68 -25.79 15.21
CA LEU A 405 0.71 -26.15 14.95
C LEU A 405 1.13 -27.42 15.68
N GLY A 406 0.44 -27.80 16.76
CA GLY A 406 0.68 -29.02 17.52
C GLY A 406 -0.02 -30.27 16.98
N HIS A 407 -0.96 -30.11 16.05
CA HIS A 407 -1.59 -31.24 15.35
C HIS A 407 -0.55 -32.04 14.57
N VAL A 408 -0.50 -33.35 14.76
CA VAL A 408 0.43 -34.24 14.06
C VAL A 408 -0.16 -34.62 12.70
N ASN A 409 0.50 -34.21 11.63
CA ASN A 409 0.10 -34.59 10.29
C ASN A 409 0.41 -36.09 10.08
N PRO A 410 -0.60 -36.95 9.83
CA PRO A 410 -0.42 -38.40 9.74
C PRO A 410 0.41 -38.85 8.52
N HIS A 411 0.52 -38.02 7.48
CA HIS A 411 1.36 -38.30 6.31
C HIS A 411 2.84 -37.98 6.55
N ARG A 412 3.13 -37.12 7.52
CA ARG A 412 4.49 -36.68 7.88
C ARG A 412 5.01 -37.34 9.15
N GLY A 413 4.12 -37.69 10.08
CA GLY A 413 4.47 -38.21 11.41
C GLY A 413 4.99 -37.16 12.39
N VAL A 414 4.95 -35.87 12.02
CA VAL A 414 5.37 -34.73 12.82
C VAL A 414 4.29 -33.65 12.79
N SER A 415 4.30 -32.76 13.79
CA SER A 415 3.45 -31.57 13.78
C SER A 415 4.09 -30.44 12.99
N LEU A 416 3.29 -29.46 12.54
CA LEU A 416 3.83 -28.32 11.78
C LEU A 416 4.81 -27.48 12.62
N ALA A 417 4.61 -27.41 13.94
CA ALA A 417 5.57 -26.80 14.87
C ALA A 417 6.95 -27.48 14.80
N GLN A 418 7.03 -28.77 14.49
CA GLN A 418 8.27 -29.56 14.51
C GLN A 418 8.78 -29.91 13.10
N ASP A 419 8.09 -29.48 12.04
CA ASP A 419 8.46 -29.76 10.65
C ASP A 419 9.23 -28.56 10.04
N PRO A 420 10.52 -28.71 9.68
CA PRO A 420 11.30 -27.63 9.05
C PRO A 420 10.77 -27.18 7.67
N ALA A 421 9.78 -27.88 7.11
CA ALA A 421 9.04 -27.39 5.97
C ALA A 421 8.24 -26.10 6.27
N LEU A 422 7.88 -25.84 7.53
CA LEU A 422 7.35 -24.55 7.97
C LEU A 422 8.51 -23.55 8.02
N CYS A 423 8.69 -22.77 6.95
CA CYS A 423 9.84 -21.89 6.79
C CYS A 423 9.72 -20.62 7.64
N SER A 424 8.50 -20.07 7.77
CA SER A 424 8.24 -18.83 8.50
C SER A 424 6.82 -18.78 9.09
N LEU A 425 6.64 -17.88 10.06
CA LEU A 425 5.34 -17.54 10.65
C LEU A 425 5.20 -16.02 10.79
N SER A 426 4.07 -15.49 10.33
CA SER A 426 3.59 -14.17 10.74
C SER A 426 2.69 -14.34 11.97
N LEU A 427 2.84 -13.52 13.00
CA LEU A 427 1.99 -13.67 14.20
C LEU A 427 0.55 -13.25 13.89
N VAL A 428 0.36 -12.00 13.45
CA VAL A 428 -0.96 -11.45 13.14
C VAL A 428 -0.93 -10.78 11.77
N ASN A 429 -1.76 -11.27 10.85
CA ASN A 429 -1.83 -10.69 9.52
C ASN A 429 -2.25 -9.20 9.59
N GLU A 430 -1.47 -8.33 8.97
CA GLU A 430 -1.65 -6.88 8.91
C GLU A 430 -1.81 -6.23 10.29
N GLY A 431 -1.18 -6.85 11.30
CA GLY A 431 -1.37 -6.55 12.72
C GLY A 431 -0.82 -5.21 13.19
N ALA A 432 -0.32 -4.33 12.31
CA ALA A 432 0.23 -3.05 12.74
C ALA A 432 -0.86 -2.21 13.43
N ALA A 433 -0.66 -1.94 14.73
CA ALA A 433 -1.71 -1.38 15.59
C ALA A 433 -2.28 -0.02 15.11
N GLY A 434 -1.48 0.76 14.36
CA GLY A 434 -1.94 2.02 13.77
C GLY A 434 -3.05 1.86 12.73
N ASN A 435 -3.22 0.67 12.14
CA ASN A 435 -4.22 0.39 11.09
C ASN A 435 -5.66 0.47 11.63
N PHE A 436 -5.87 0.19 12.92
CA PHE A 436 -7.21 -0.06 13.49
C PHE A 436 -7.60 0.91 14.63
N LEU A 437 -6.88 2.03 14.81
CA LEU A 437 -7.09 2.97 15.92
C LEU A 437 -8.52 3.55 16.00
N SER A 438 -9.13 3.83 14.86
CA SER A 438 -10.49 4.35 14.75
C SER A 438 -11.56 3.33 15.15
N GLN A 439 -11.22 2.03 15.13
CA GLN A 439 -12.16 0.94 15.42
C GLN A 439 -12.17 0.52 16.90
N LEU A 440 -11.24 1.01 17.73
CA LEU A 440 -11.13 0.61 19.13
C LEU A 440 -12.33 1.08 19.96
N GLU A 441 -12.97 0.16 20.68
CA GLU A 441 -14.13 0.40 21.54
C GLU A 441 -14.14 -0.54 22.76
N GLY A 442 -15.14 -0.37 23.63
CA GLY A 442 -15.41 -1.26 24.75
C GLY A 442 -14.21 -1.42 25.69
N GLU A 443 -14.02 -2.65 26.15
CA GLU A 443 -12.95 -3.02 27.07
C GLU A 443 -11.57 -2.95 26.42
N VAL A 444 -11.45 -3.27 25.12
CA VAL A 444 -10.17 -3.14 24.39
C VAL A 444 -9.67 -1.69 24.44
N LEU A 445 -10.53 -0.71 24.15
CA LEU A 445 -10.18 0.71 24.24
C LEU A 445 -9.79 1.11 25.66
N ARG A 446 -10.52 0.61 26.68
CA ARG A 446 -10.23 0.91 28.08
C ARG A 446 -8.84 0.41 28.46
N LEU A 447 -8.49 -0.83 28.08
CA LEU A 447 -7.19 -1.44 28.36
C LEU A 447 -6.05 -0.65 27.70
N PHE A 448 -6.20 -0.30 26.41
CA PHE A 448 -5.24 0.58 25.75
C PHE A 448 -5.11 1.93 26.45
N THR A 449 -6.23 2.56 26.84
CA THR A 449 -6.22 3.87 27.51
C THR A 449 -5.50 3.81 28.86
N VAL A 450 -5.69 2.73 29.63
CA VAL A 450 -4.97 2.52 30.89
C VAL A 450 -3.46 2.40 30.63
N ARG A 451 -3.06 1.54 29.70
CA ARG A 451 -1.64 1.35 29.36
C ARG A 451 -1.01 2.62 28.80
N TRP A 452 -1.74 3.38 27.99
CA TRP A 452 -1.32 4.66 27.43
C TRP A 452 -1.01 5.69 28.51
N ASN A 453 -1.90 5.86 29.49
CA ASN A 453 -1.67 6.79 30.61
C ASN A 453 -0.48 6.34 31.48
N SER A 454 -0.36 5.04 31.74
CA SER A 454 0.82 4.49 32.43
C SER A 454 2.12 4.78 31.68
N TRP A 455 2.12 4.60 30.36
CA TRP A 455 3.29 4.88 29.51
C TRP A 455 3.65 6.36 29.53
N LEU A 456 2.68 7.26 29.40
CA LEU A 456 2.89 8.70 29.49
C LEU A 456 3.45 9.12 30.86
N ALA A 457 2.95 8.52 31.95
CA ALA A 457 3.43 8.81 33.30
C ALA A 457 4.86 8.32 33.56
N GLN A 458 5.33 7.30 32.83
CA GLN A 458 6.73 6.85 32.86
C GLN A 458 7.63 7.73 32.00
N ARG A 459 7.12 8.19 30.85
CA ARG A 459 7.87 9.03 29.90
C ARG A 459 8.05 10.47 30.37
N TYR A 460 7.01 11.05 30.98
CA TYR A 460 7.01 12.44 31.41
C TYR A 460 6.99 12.55 32.93
N ALA A 461 7.91 13.35 33.48
CA ALA A 461 8.04 13.51 34.92
C ALA A 461 6.77 14.03 35.62
N ASN A 462 5.94 14.80 34.91
CA ASN A 462 4.66 15.33 35.40
C ASN A 462 3.82 15.91 34.24
N ARG A 463 2.58 16.30 34.54
CA ARG A 463 1.67 16.94 33.58
C ARG A 463 2.26 18.18 32.89
N ALA A 464 3.08 18.98 33.58
CA ALA A 464 3.67 20.19 32.99
C ALA A 464 4.71 19.83 31.91
N ALA A 465 5.51 18.77 32.11
CA ALA A 465 6.41 18.26 31.09
C ALA A 465 5.65 17.74 29.86
N LEU A 466 4.56 16.99 30.06
CA LEU A 466 3.68 16.53 28.98
C LEU A 466 3.04 17.72 28.23
N ALA A 467 2.53 18.72 28.95
CA ALA A 467 1.98 19.94 28.36
C ALA A 467 3.05 20.72 27.58
N GLY A 468 4.29 20.74 28.05
CA GLY A 468 5.42 21.34 27.33
C GLY A 468 5.73 20.64 26.01
N ALA A 469 5.56 19.32 25.93
CA ALA A 469 5.79 18.54 24.72
C ALA A 469 4.64 18.63 23.71
N TRP A 470 3.39 18.65 24.19
CA TRP A 470 2.20 18.59 23.34
C TRP A 470 1.55 19.95 23.06
N GLY A 471 1.87 20.97 23.86
CA GLY A 471 1.22 22.27 23.80
C GLY A 471 -0.31 22.15 23.93
N ASP A 472 -1.02 22.82 23.04
CA ASP A 472 -2.49 22.89 23.04
C ASP A 472 -3.17 21.55 22.68
N GLN A 473 -2.41 20.53 22.26
CA GLN A 473 -2.96 19.19 22.01
C GLN A 473 -3.31 18.44 23.31
N LEU A 474 -2.79 18.87 24.46
CA LEU A 474 -3.15 18.32 25.77
C LEU A 474 -4.33 19.10 26.37
N ALA A 475 -5.46 18.42 26.57
CA ALA A 475 -6.63 19.05 27.20
C ALA A 475 -6.31 19.56 28.62
N ALA A 476 -6.92 20.68 29.01
CA ALA A 476 -6.64 21.36 30.28
C ALA A 476 -6.84 20.47 31.53
N GLY A 477 -7.77 19.52 31.48
CA GLY A 477 -8.03 18.56 32.56
C GLY A 477 -7.35 17.19 32.41
N ALA A 478 -6.62 16.95 31.33
CA ALA A 478 -5.97 15.66 31.08
C ALA A 478 -4.66 15.55 31.87
N ASP A 479 -4.51 14.45 32.61
CA ASP A 479 -3.36 14.13 33.43
C ASP A 479 -3.10 12.62 33.39
N ALA A 480 -1.89 12.24 32.96
CA ALA A 480 -1.47 10.85 32.82
C ALA A 480 -1.45 10.13 34.18
N ALA A 481 -1.05 10.81 35.24
CA ALA A 481 -1.02 10.24 36.59
C ALA A 481 -2.42 9.97 37.14
N ALA A 482 -3.42 10.72 36.67
CA ALA A 482 -4.83 10.52 36.99
C ALA A 482 -5.55 9.56 36.02
N GLY A 483 -4.88 9.09 34.98
CA GLY A 483 -5.48 8.21 33.97
C GLY A 483 -6.47 8.90 33.03
N THR A 484 -6.42 10.24 32.91
CA THR A 484 -7.44 11.02 32.19
C THR A 484 -7.01 11.50 30.81
N VAL A 485 -5.82 11.14 30.34
CA VAL A 485 -5.39 11.44 28.96
C VAL A 485 -6.08 10.44 28.02
N PRO A 486 -6.97 10.88 27.11
CA PRO A 486 -7.59 9.97 26.16
C PRO A 486 -6.54 9.42 25.19
N MET A 487 -6.73 8.18 24.74
CA MET A 487 -5.93 7.62 23.66
C MET A 487 -6.26 8.34 22.33
N PRO A 488 -5.26 8.86 21.58
CA PRO A 488 -5.50 9.43 20.26
C PRO A 488 -6.02 8.38 19.26
N ARG A 489 -6.70 8.85 18.21
CA ARG A 489 -7.30 8.00 17.16
C ARG A 489 -6.57 8.07 15.81
N ASP A 490 -5.51 8.84 15.76
CA ASP A 490 -4.66 9.09 14.61
C ASP A 490 -3.22 9.27 15.09
N LEU A 491 -2.27 9.14 14.16
CA LEU A 491 -0.85 9.31 14.43
C LEU A 491 -0.36 10.74 14.15
N GLN A 492 -1.23 11.76 14.12
CA GLN A 492 -0.81 13.11 13.74
C GLN A 492 -0.18 13.91 14.89
N GLY A 493 0.81 14.75 14.54
CA GLY A 493 1.45 15.70 15.45
C GLY A 493 2.28 15.07 16.57
N ALA A 494 2.59 15.87 17.60
CA ALA A 494 3.41 15.42 18.73
C ALA A 494 2.76 14.28 19.52
N ARG A 495 1.44 14.36 19.77
CA ARG A 495 0.68 13.27 20.43
C ARG A 495 0.73 11.98 19.62
N GLY A 496 0.67 12.08 18.29
CA GLY A 496 0.67 10.95 17.37
C GLY A 496 2.04 10.29 17.29
N SER A 497 3.11 11.07 17.35
CA SER A 497 4.48 10.56 17.48
C SER A 497 4.70 9.80 18.79
N ASP A 498 4.15 10.27 19.91
CA ASP A 498 4.16 9.51 21.17
C ASP A 498 3.28 8.26 21.09
N LEU A 499 2.12 8.35 20.43
CA LEU A 499 1.25 7.19 20.21
C LEU A 499 1.96 6.11 19.40
N ALA A 500 2.66 6.45 18.31
CA ALA A 500 3.42 5.49 17.51
C ALA A 500 4.48 4.74 18.33
N ARG A 501 5.17 5.42 19.26
CA ARG A 501 6.13 4.80 20.18
C ARG A 501 5.47 3.87 21.19
N PHE A 502 4.38 4.33 21.81
CA PHE A 502 3.60 3.50 22.72
C PHE A 502 3.10 2.22 22.03
N LEU A 503 2.59 2.32 20.80
CA LEU A 503 2.13 1.17 20.04
C LEU A 503 3.29 0.20 19.77
N ALA A 504 4.47 0.70 19.37
CA ALA A 504 5.66 -0.14 19.16
C ALA A 504 6.11 -0.85 20.45
N ASP A 505 6.07 -0.19 21.61
CA ASP A 505 6.40 -0.80 22.91
C ASP A 505 5.41 -1.91 23.28
N VAL A 506 4.11 -1.61 23.21
CA VAL A 506 3.03 -2.57 23.49
C VAL A 506 3.13 -3.80 22.59
N HIS A 507 3.40 -3.59 21.30
CA HIS A 507 3.55 -4.67 20.33
C HIS A 507 4.82 -5.48 20.57
N THR A 508 5.92 -4.83 20.98
CA THR A 508 7.16 -5.54 21.33
C THR A 508 6.93 -6.54 22.46
N GLU A 509 6.19 -6.14 23.50
CA GLU A 509 5.84 -7.07 24.58
C GLU A 509 5.02 -8.27 24.09
N PHE A 510 4.02 -8.02 23.22
CA PHE A 510 3.24 -9.09 22.60
C PHE A 510 4.12 -10.03 21.75
N TYR A 511 4.98 -9.48 20.90
CA TYR A 511 5.86 -10.25 20.04
C TYR A 511 6.82 -11.12 20.85
N GLN A 512 7.43 -10.58 21.92
CA GLN A 512 8.34 -11.36 22.77
C GLN A 512 7.61 -12.47 23.53
N ASP A 513 6.40 -12.20 24.05
CA ASP A 513 5.56 -13.21 24.71
C ASP A 513 5.17 -14.36 23.76
N MET A 514 4.76 -14.03 22.53
CA MET A 514 4.44 -15.03 21.51
C MET A 514 5.68 -15.78 21.02
N LYS A 515 6.81 -15.09 20.79
CA LYS A 515 8.08 -15.72 20.41
C LYS A 515 8.53 -16.71 21.48
N GLN A 516 8.48 -16.32 22.75
CA GLN A 516 8.81 -17.20 23.87
C GLN A 516 7.89 -18.43 23.87
N PHE A 517 6.58 -18.24 23.79
CA PHE A 517 5.62 -19.35 23.71
C PHE A 517 5.91 -20.30 22.53
N LEU A 518 6.17 -19.78 21.33
CA LEU A 518 6.46 -20.61 20.16
C LEU A 518 7.74 -21.42 20.32
N ARG A 519 8.79 -20.83 20.89
CA ARG A 519 10.09 -21.47 21.09
C ARG A 519 10.08 -22.44 22.28
N ASP A 520 9.62 -21.99 23.43
CA ASP A 520 9.73 -22.74 24.69
C ASP A 520 8.61 -23.79 24.85
N ASP A 521 7.37 -23.45 24.50
CA ASP A 521 6.20 -24.34 24.72
C ASP A 521 5.92 -25.25 23.53
N LEU A 522 6.08 -24.76 22.29
CA LEU A 522 5.81 -25.54 21.07
C LEU A 522 7.06 -26.14 20.43
N GLY A 523 8.26 -25.65 20.77
CA GLY A 523 9.51 -26.08 20.13
C GLY A 523 9.57 -25.72 18.64
N CYS A 524 8.82 -24.70 18.21
CA CYS A 524 8.79 -24.28 16.82
C CYS A 524 9.96 -23.37 16.50
N GLU A 525 10.70 -23.65 15.43
CA GLU A 525 11.95 -22.94 15.07
C GLU A 525 11.81 -22.11 13.78
N ALA A 526 10.63 -22.07 13.17
CA ALA A 526 10.34 -21.25 11.99
C ALA A 526 10.67 -19.76 12.25
N ILE A 527 11.25 -19.06 11.25
CA ILE A 527 11.58 -17.63 11.41
C ILE A 527 10.31 -16.79 11.58
N LEU A 528 10.36 -15.79 12.45
CA LEU A 528 9.19 -15.00 12.83
C LEU A 528 9.22 -13.60 12.23
N THR A 529 8.04 -13.14 11.81
CA THR A 529 7.75 -11.74 11.48
C THR A 529 6.39 -11.33 12.02
N ASP A 530 6.06 -10.05 11.89
CA ASP A 530 4.76 -9.49 12.23
C ASP A 530 4.61 -8.11 11.55
N ILE A 531 3.46 -7.44 11.73
CA ILE A 531 3.16 -6.10 11.19
C ILE A 531 3.48 -5.93 9.69
N ASN A 532 3.17 -6.99 8.94
CA ASN A 532 3.39 -7.15 7.52
C ASN A 532 2.53 -6.26 6.62
N ALA A 533 1.82 -5.25 7.13
CA ALA A 533 1.17 -4.26 6.26
C ALA A 533 0.92 -2.91 6.91
N TRP A 534 1.17 -1.88 6.10
CA TRP A 534 0.77 -0.49 6.31
C TRP A 534 1.37 0.17 7.56
N THR A 535 1.03 1.44 7.79
CA THR A 535 1.54 2.25 8.90
C THR A 535 3.08 2.31 8.94
N GLU A 536 3.68 2.91 7.92
CA GLU A 536 5.14 3.01 7.81
C GLU A 536 5.68 4.19 8.64
N ASN A 537 6.35 3.89 9.74
CA ASN A 537 6.96 4.88 10.63
C ASN A 537 8.21 4.33 11.31
N TRP A 538 9.06 5.21 11.84
CA TRP A 538 10.30 4.82 12.52
C TRP A 538 10.10 3.94 13.75
N PRO A 539 9.12 4.20 14.64
CA PRO A 539 8.79 3.26 15.72
C PRO A 539 8.48 1.84 15.23
N ASN A 540 7.78 1.69 14.11
CA ASN A 540 7.54 0.38 13.48
C ASN A 540 8.80 -0.21 12.84
N GLN A 541 9.73 0.60 12.31
CA GLN A 541 11.06 0.10 11.91
C GLN A 541 11.85 -0.42 13.12
N TRP A 542 11.75 0.25 14.27
CA TRP A 542 12.35 -0.22 15.51
C TRP A 542 11.76 -1.55 15.97
N LEU A 543 10.43 -1.71 15.89
CA LEU A 543 9.75 -2.97 16.17
C LEU A 543 10.18 -4.08 15.19
N ARG A 544 10.18 -3.80 13.87
CA ARG A 544 10.65 -4.73 12.83
C ARG A 544 12.08 -5.20 13.05
N ASN A 545 12.92 -4.39 13.68
CA ASN A 545 14.28 -4.77 14.02
C ASN A 545 14.35 -5.92 15.05
N GLN A 546 13.27 -6.18 15.80
CA GLN A 546 13.18 -7.27 16.77
C GLN A 546 12.79 -8.61 16.11
N PHE A 547 12.34 -8.59 14.87
CA PHE A 547 11.89 -9.77 14.13
C PHE A 547 13.06 -10.52 13.50
N ASP A 548 12.84 -11.77 13.11
CA ASP A 548 13.87 -12.53 12.41
C ASP A 548 14.04 -11.99 10.97
N TYR A 549 12.94 -11.56 10.34
CA TYR A 549 12.95 -10.87 9.04
C TYR A 549 11.84 -9.81 8.95
N VAL A 550 11.97 -8.89 7.98
CA VAL A 550 10.99 -7.83 7.73
C VAL A 550 10.05 -8.21 6.59
N ASP A 551 8.76 -7.97 6.79
CA ASP A 551 7.72 -8.28 5.82
C ASP A 551 6.81 -7.07 5.56
N ASN A 552 6.19 -7.01 4.38
CA ASN A 552 5.23 -5.97 4.01
C ASN A 552 4.21 -6.44 2.95
N HIS A 553 3.13 -5.70 2.79
CA HIS A 553 2.10 -5.91 1.78
C HIS A 553 2.04 -4.72 0.84
N ALA A 554 1.72 -4.99 -0.42
CA ALA A 554 1.66 -3.93 -1.41
C ALA A 554 0.67 -4.26 -2.54
N TYR A 555 -0.34 -3.39 -2.71
CA TYR A 555 -1.43 -3.58 -3.65
C TYR A 555 -1.58 -2.38 -4.59
N TRP A 556 -1.54 -2.64 -5.90
CA TRP A 556 -1.94 -1.67 -6.90
C TRP A 556 -3.41 -1.82 -7.22
N ASP A 557 -4.13 -0.70 -7.19
CA ASP A 557 -5.52 -0.62 -7.59
C ASP A 557 -6.50 -1.49 -6.78
N HIS A 558 -6.22 -1.73 -5.50
CA HIS A 558 -7.12 -2.47 -4.60
C HIS A 558 -8.56 -1.95 -4.71
N PRO A 559 -9.58 -2.84 -4.85
CA PRO A 559 -10.94 -2.42 -5.17
C PRO A 559 -11.57 -1.58 -4.06
N SER A 560 -12.26 -0.52 -4.48
CA SER A 560 -13.26 0.21 -3.70
C SER A 560 -14.65 -0.20 -4.18
N PHE A 561 -15.49 -0.64 -3.26
CA PHE A 561 -16.84 -1.10 -3.57
C PHE A 561 -17.82 0.07 -3.48
N LEU A 562 -18.59 0.30 -4.55
CA LEU A 562 -19.41 1.50 -4.67
C LEU A 562 -20.77 1.36 -3.98
N GLU A 563 -21.28 0.13 -3.90
CA GLU A 563 -22.58 -0.17 -3.29
C GLU A 563 -22.44 -1.09 -2.08
N ASN A 564 -22.14 -2.38 -2.31
CA ASN A 564 -22.00 -3.35 -1.22
C ASN A 564 -20.54 -3.85 -1.12
N PRO A 565 -20.02 -4.04 0.11
CA PRO A 565 -18.68 -4.59 0.30
C PRO A 565 -18.47 -5.89 -0.48
N TRP A 566 -17.28 -6.02 -1.09
CA TRP A 566 -16.88 -7.24 -1.82
C TRP A 566 -17.79 -7.61 -3.00
N SER A 567 -18.44 -6.63 -3.63
CA SER A 567 -19.33 -6.85 -4.78
C SER A 567 -19.18 -5.78 -5.86
N LEU A 568 -19.60 -6.11 -7.08
CA LEU A 568 -19.80 -5.11 -8.13
C LEU A 568 -21.06 -4.27 -7.83
N PRO A 569 -21.10 -2.99 -8.28
CA PRO A 569 -20.04 -2.29 -8.99
C PRO A 569 -18.88 -1.87 -8.07
N SER A 570 -17.66 -1.99 -8.59
CA SER A 570 -16.43 -1.60 -7.90
C SER A 570 -15.52 -0.83 -8.85
N ARG A 571 -14.58 -0.08 -8.27
CA ARG A 571 -13.54 0.65 -9.02
C ARG A 571 -12.21 0.53 -8.29
N GLY A 572 -11.12 0.52 -9.05
CA GLY A 572 -9.80 0.71 -8.50
C GLY A 572 -9.52 2.19 -8.19
N TRP A 573 -8.71 2.48 -7.17
CA TRP A 573 -8.40 3.85 -6.76
C TRP A 573 -7.59 4.64 -7.81
N SER A 574 -6.88 3.94 -8.71
CA SER A 574 -6.06 4.55 -9.76
C SER A 574 -6.87 4.98 -10.98
N GLY A 575 -8.15 4.58 -11.08
CA GLY A 575 -8.96 4.81 -12.27
C GLY A 575 -8.55 3.95 -13.48
N GLY A 576 -7.84 2.84 -13.26
CA GLY A 576 -7.43 1.91 -14.31
C GLY A 576 -6.15 2.32 -15.05
N VAL A 577 -5.30 3.15 -14.44
CA VAL A 577 -4.01 3.55 -15.04
C VAL A 577 -2.90 2.53 -14.77
N SER A 578 -1.88 2.56 -15.63
CA SER A 578 -0.66 1.78 -15.50
C SER A 578 0.19 2.29 -14.31
N ALA A 579 0.72 1.37 -13.52
CA ALA A 579 1.56 1.72 -12.37
C ALA A 579 2.91 2.29 -12.81
N THR A 580 3.44 1.82 -13.94
CA THR A 580 4.66 2.36 -14.53
C THR A 580 4.46 3.78 -15.05
N ALA A 581 3.36 4.03 -15.75
CA ALA A 581 3.08 5.34 -16.32
C ALA A 581 2.75 6.40 -15.24
N ASN A 582 2.21 5.96 -14.10
CA ASN A 582 2.02 6.80 -12.91
C ASN A 582 3.29 6.95 -12.05
N VAL A 583 4.41 6.34 -12.45
CA VAL A 583 5.72 6.37 -11.75
C VAL A 583 5.63 5.95 -10.27
N SER A 584 4.60 5.16 -9.93
CA SER A 584 4.27 4.72 -8.58
C SER A 584 4.09 3.19 -8.52
N PRO A 585 5.04 2.38 -9.06
CA PRO A 585 4.95 0.95 -8.84
C PRO A 585 5.08 0.65 -7.35
N LEU A 586 4.23 -0.24 -6.84
CA LEU A 586 4.07 -0.50 -5.40
C LEU A 586 5.37 -0.90 -4.67
N HIS A 587 6.36 -1.43 -5.40
CA HIS A 587 7.68 -1.81 -4.87
C HIS A 587 8.55 -0.61 -4.51
N ARG A 588 8.40 0.50 -5.25
CA ARG A 588 9.23 1.70 -5.12
C ARG A 588 9.11 2.30 -3.73
N ASP A 589 7.87 2.46 -3.25
CA ASP A 589 7.60 3.10 -1.96
C ASP A 589 7.86 2.17 -0.78
N LYS A 590 7.90 0.86 -1.03
CA LYS A 590 8.13 -0.16 -0.01
C LYS A 590 9.59 -0.52 0.18
N ALA A 591 10.46 -0.25 -0.79
CA ALA A 591 11.90 -0.51 -0.65
C ALA A 591 12.48 0.09 0.65
N ILE A 592 12.06 1.29 1.05
CA ILE A 592 12.56 1.91 2.29
C ILE A 592 12.24 1.11 3.57
N THR A 593 11.17 0.32 3.54
CA THR A 593 10.73 -0.46 4.70
C THR A 593 11.65 -1.65 4.96
N GLN A 594 12.45 -2.05 3.96
CA GLN A 594 13.57 -2.97 4.15
C GLN A 594 14.55 -2.41 5.17
N LEU A 595 14.83 -3.18 6.22
CA LEU A 595 16.02 -2.99 7.03
C LEU A 595 17.18 -3.65 6.28
N ILE A 596 18.15 -2.87 5.82
CA ILE A 596 19.23 -3.36 4.93
C ILE A 596 20.14 -4.42 5.54
N ASP A 597 20.03 -4.65 6.85
CA ASP A 597 20.77 -5.63 7.63
C ASP A 597 19.89 -6.79 8.10
N LYS A 598 18.70 -6.93 7.50
CA LYS A 598 17.78 -8.05 7.72
C LYS A 598 17.21 -8.57 6.41
N PRO A 599 16.81 -9.85 6.37
CA PRO A 599 16.09 -10.36 5.22
C PRO A 599 14.76 -9.63 5.06
N PHE A 600 14.31 -9.50 3.82
CA PHE A 600 13.09 -8.76 3.48
C PHE A 600 12.20 -9.52 2.51
N GLY A 601 10.89 -9.41 2.69
CA GLY A 601 9.96 -9.94 1.72
C GLY A 601 8.59 -9.31 1.73
N PHE A 602 7.75 -9.81 0.84
CA PHE A 602 6.31 -9.54 0.80
C PHE A 602 5.51 -10.82 0.91
N SER A 603 4.81 -11.05 2.02
CA SER A 603 3.82 -12.11 2.14
C SER A 603 2.54 -11.86 1.34
N GLU A 604 2.34 -10.62 0.83
CA GLU A 604 1.30 -10.29 -0.15
C GLU A 604 1.70 -9.17 -1.12
N PHE A 605 1.55 -9.44 -2.42
CA PHE A 605 1.42 -8.38 -3.42
C PHE A 605 0.35 -8.72 -4.47
N ASN A 606 -0.33 -7.71 -5.01
CA ASN A 606 -1.12 -7.86 -6.23
C ASN A 606 -1.42 -6.55 -6.97
N TYR A 607 -1.80 -6.68 -8.24
CA TYR A 607 -2.39 -5.64 -9.06
C TYR A 607 -3.81 -6.12 -9.38
N ALA A 608 -4.81 -5.47 -8.79
CA ALA A 608 -6.14 -6.03 -8.74
C ALA A 608 -6.91 -5.89 -10.07
N ASN A 609 -7.79 -6.85 -10.34
CA ASN A 609 -8.84 -6.68 -11.33
C ASN A 609 -9.80 -5.54 -10.90
N PRO A 610 -10.43 -4.81 -11.83
CA PRO A 610 -10.41 -4.98 -13.28
C PRO A 610 -9.32 -4.15 -13.99
N ASN A 611 -8.24 -3.73 -13.32
CA ASN A 611 -7.20 -2.93 -13.97
C ASN A 611 -6.61 -3.67 -15.19
N VAL A 612 -6.65 -3.03 -16.35
CA VAL A 612 -6.22 -3.63 -17.62
C VAL A 612 -4.70 -3.80 -17.70
N PHE A 613 -3.94 -3.06 -16.88
CA PHE A 613 -2.47 -3.09 -16.81
C PHE A 613 -1.93 -4.03 -15.73
N ARG A 614 -2.77 -4.80 -15.04
CA ARG A 614 -2.33 -5.70 -13.95
C ARG A 614 -1.26 -6.73 -14.34
N ALA A 615 -1.12 -7.05 -15.62
CA ALA A 615 -0.06 -7.91 -16.14
C ALA A 615 1.35 -7.29 -16.01
N GLU A 616 1.45 -5.98 -15.72
CA GLU A 616 2.72 -5.34 -15.34
C GLU A 616 3.25 -5.87 -13.99
N SER A 617 2.38 -6.45 -13.15
CA SER A 617 2.71 -6.89 -11.80
C SER A 617 3.92 -7.81 -11.74
N GLY A 618 3.99 -8.82 -12.59
CA GLY A 618 5.05 -9.83 -12.52
C GLY A 618 6.42 -9.27 -12.91
N PRO A 619 6.57 -8.67 -14.10
CA PRO A 619 7.82 -8.03 -14.50
C PRO A 619 8.31 -6.99 -13.49
N LEU A 620 7.41 -6.17 -12.93
CA LEU A 620 7.77 -5.18 -11.92
C LEU A 620 8.21 -5.84 -10.61
N THR A 621 7.39 -6.72 -10.03
CA THR A 621 7.74 -7.36 -8.75
C THR A 621 9.04 -8.14 -8.86
N GLY A 622 9.18 -8.99 -9.87
CA GLY A 622 10.36 -9.83 -10.02
C GLY A 622 11.65 -9.03 -10.22
N ALA A 623 11.60 -7.97 -11.03
CA ALA A 623 12.75 -7.11 -11.26
C ALA A 623 13.14 -6.28 -10.02
N TYR A 624 12.16 -5.64 -9.36
CA TYR A 624 12.42 -4.85 -8.16
C TYR A 624 12.91 -5.74 -7.01
N ALA A 625 12.26 -6.88 -6.76
CA ALA A 625 12.67 -7.79 -5.68
C ALA A 625 14.12 -8.26 -5.86
N ALA A 626 14.51 -8.66 -7.07
CA ALA A 626 15.89 -9.07 -7.34
C ALA A 626 16.87 -7.91 -7.22
N LEU A 627 16.54 -6.75 -7.80
CA LEU A 627 17.39 -5.56 -7.77
C LEU A 627 17.64 -5.05 -6.34
N GLN A 628 16.60 -5.10 -5.50
CA GLN A 628 16.67 -4.67 -4.09
C GLN A 628 17.25 -5.76 -3.16
N GLY A 629 17.55 -6.96 -3.67
CA GLY A 629 18.06 -8.05 -2.86
C GLY A 629 17.05 -8.56 -1.84
N TRP A 630 15.77 -8.63 -2.22
CA TRP A 630 14.74 -9.22 -1.36
C TRP A 630 14.87 -10.75 -1.33
N ASP A 631 14.42 -11.35 -0.25
CA ASP A 631 14.55 -12.78 0.02
C ASP A 631 13.26 -13.53 -0.26
N ALA A 632 12.10 -12.88 -0.16
CA ALA A 632 10.83 -13.58 -0.26
C ALA A 632 9.71 -12.76 -0.90
N VAL A 633 8.93 -13.37 -1.78
CA VAL A 633 7.80 -12.71 -2.44
C VAL A 633 6.67 -13.73 -2.63
N TRP A 634 5.47 -13.38 -2.16
CA TRP A 634 4.25 -14.16 -2.33
C TRP A 634 3.14 -13.36 -3.00
N ARG A 635 2.59 -13.90 -4.10
CA ARG A 635 1.41 -13.32 -4.75
C ARG A 635 0.16 -13.63 -3.95
N PHE A 636 -0.61 -12.59 -3.63
CA PHE A 636 -1.97 -12.73 -3.13
C PHE A 636 -2.95 -12.61 -4.30
N ALA A 637 -3.56 -13.67 -4.83
CA ALA A 637 -3.53 -15.05 -4.38
C ALA A 637 -3.51 -16.01 -5.58
N TYR A 638 -3.11 -17.26 -5.35
CA TYR A 638 -3.33 -18.32 -6.33
C TYR A 638 -4.83 -18.55 -6.55
N SER A 639 -5.57 -18.78 -5.46
CA SER A 639 -7.02 -18.94 -5.48
C SER A 639 -7.65 -18.68 -4.11
N HIS A 640 -8.86 -18.13 -4.11
CA HIS A 640 -9.77 -18.08 -2.96
C HIS A 640 -10.76 -19.25 -2.91
N GLY A 641 -10.96 -19.95 -4.04
CA GLY A 641 -12.00 -20.96 -4.21
C GLY A 641 -11.46 -22.28 -4.74
N ILE A 642 -11.86 -23.40 -4.14
CA ILE A 642 -11.50 -24.72 -4.64
C ILE A 642 -11.99 -24.99 -6.08
N GLN A 643 -13.09 -24.35 -6.50
CA GLN A 643 -13.65 -24.53 -7.84
C GLN A 643 -12.68 -24.04 -8.93
N ALA A 644 -12.06 -22.87 -8.72
CA ALA A 644 -11.08 -22.28 -9.64
C ALA A 644 -9.81 -23.13 -9.81
N LEU A 645 -9.59 -24.11 -8.91
CA LEU A 645 -8.50 -25.07 -9.03
C LEU A 645 -8.86 -26.26 -9.92
N ARG A 646 -10.14 -26.53 -10.17
CA ARG A 646 -10.60 -27.69 -10.94
C ARG A 646 -10.85 -27.35 -12.40
N GLU A 647 -11.48 -26.21 -12.63
CA GLU A 647 -11.96 -25.79 -13.94
C GLU A 647 -11.84 -24.27 -14.11
N PRO A 648 -11.76 -23.77 -15.35
CA PRO A 648 -11.83 -22.34 -15.62
C PRO A 648 -13.06 -21.72 -14.96
N ALA A 649 -12.85 -20.61 -14.26
CA ALA A 649 -13.90 -19.86 -13.59
C ALA A 649 -13.72 -18.36 -13.84
N ALA A 650 -14.76 -17.57 -13.56
CA ALA A 650 -14.65 -16.11 -13.62
C ALA A 650 -13.58 -15.63 -12.64
N SER A 651 -12.71 -14.73 -13.10
CA SER A 651 -11.71 -14.13 -12.22
C SER A 651 -12.36 -13.23 -11.19
N ASN A 652 -11.82 -13.26 -9.97
CA ASN A 652 -12.16 -12.29 -8.93
C ASN A 652 -11.14 -11.14 -8.96
N TYR A 653 -11.06 -10.36 -7.88
CA TYR A 653 -10.14 -9.23 -7.78
C TYR A 653 -8.66 -9.62 -7.77
N PHE A 654 -8.32 -10.85 -7.37
CA PHE A 654 -6.95 -11.22 -7.00
C PHE A 654 -6.45 -12.56 -7.57
N ASP A 655 -7.33 -13.49 -7.93
CA ASP A 655 -6.98 -14.89 -8.20
C ASP A 655 -6.17 -15.05 -9.49
N LEU A 656 -4.97 -15.61 -9.32
CA LEU A 656 -4.08 -15.99 -10.41
C LEU A 656 -4.64 -17.17 -11.21
N ALA A 657 -5.22 -18.19 -10.55
CA ALA A 657 -5.64 -19.44 -11.19
C ALA A 657 -6.71 -19.25 -12.29
N THR A 658 -7.40 -18.11 -12.30
CA THR A 658 -8.47 -17.77 -13.26
C THR A 658 -8.09 -16.64 -14.21
N ASP A 659 -6.84 -16.16 -14.15
CA ASP A 659 -6.37 -15.03 -14.93
C ASP A 659 -5.13 -15.41 -15.77
N PRO A 660 -5.31 -15.78 -17.06
CA PRO A 660 -4.21 -16.21 -17.91
C PRO A 660 -3.15 -15.11 -18.13
N SER A 661 -3.55 -13.83 -18.10
CA SER A 661 -2.62 -12.70 -18.22
C SER A 661 -1.72 -12.61 -16.99
N LEU A 662 -2.29 -12.76 -15.79
CA LEU A 662 -1.51 -12.82 -14.56
C LEU A 662 -0.66 -14.09 -14.48
N MET A 663 -1.16 -15.26 -14.93
CA MET A 663 -0.38 -16.51 -14.94
C MET A 663 0.88 -16.41 -15.82
N ALA A 664 0.79 -15.71 -16.96
CA ALA A 664 1.93 -15.45 -17.82
C ALA A 664 2.89 -14.45 -17.15
N SER A 665 2.34 -13.33 -16.66
CA SER A 665 3.08 -12.30 -15.93
C SER A 665 3.86 -12.88 -14.74
N ASP A 666 3.25 -13.77 -13.97
CA ASP A 666 3.86 -14.31 -12.75
C ASP A 666 5.01 -15.28 -13.04
N ARG A 667 4.94 -16.04 -14.14
CA ARG A 667 6.11 -16.82 -14.60
C ARG A 667 7.28 -15.93 -15.00
N PHE A 668 7.03 -14.76 -15.57
CA PHE A 668 8.09 -13.77 -15.80
C PHE A 668 8.72 -13.32 -14.49
N ALA A 669 7.91 -13.08 -13.45
CA ALA A 669 8.40 -12.70 -12.13
C ALA A 669 9.32 -13.78 -11.53
N THR A 670 8.92 -15.06 -11.58
CA THR A 670 9.75 -16.19 -11.13
C THR A 670 11.12 -16.17 -11.81
N LEU A 671 11.17 -16.03 -13.13
CA LEU A 671 12.44 -16.03 -13.88
C LEU A 671 13.32 -14.83 -13.53
N LEU A 672 12.74 -13.63 -13.44
CA LEU A 672 13.47 -12.41 -13.11
C LEU A 672 14.04 -12.50 -11.69
N PHE A 673 13.21 -12.87 -10.71
CA PHE A 673 13.59 -12.88 -9.30
C PHE A 673 14.58 -13.98 -8.95
N MET A 674 14.34 -15.19 -9.47
CA MET A 674 15.07 -16.39 -9.06
C MET A 674 16.29 -16.68 -9.93
N ARG A 675 16.42 -16.08 -11.13
CA ARG A 675 17.47 -16.47 -12.09
C ARG A 675 18.12 -15.31 -12.86
N ASP A 676 17.33 -14.38 -13.38
CA ASP A 676 17.77 -13.54 -14.50
C ASP A 676 18.19 -12.12 -14.11
N VAL A 677 17.71 -11.57 -12.97
CA VAL A 677 18.06 -10.22 -12.51
C VAL A 677 19.04 -10.29 -11.34
N ARG A 678 20.08 -9.46 -11.42
CA ARG A 678 21.10 -9.30 -10.37
C ARG A 678 20.71 -8.19 -9.39
N GLU A 679 21.14 -8.34 -8.15
CA GLU A 679 21.04 -7.30 -7.13
C GLU A 679 21.84 -6.05 -7.54
N ALA A 680 21.41 -4.89 -7.06
CA ALA A 680 22.13 -3.63 -7.23
C ALA A 680 23.52 -3.72 -6.61
N GLU A 681 24.51 -3.12 -7.27
CA GLU A 681 25.90 -3.18 -6.80
C GLU A 681 26.22 -2.17 -5.69
N ASN A 682 25.27 -1.29 -5.38
CA ASN A 682 25.39 -0.23 -4.38
C ASN A 682 24.08 -0.05 -3.61
N THR A 683 24.22 0.41 -2.38
CA THR A 683 23.12 0.59 -1.44
C THR A 683 23.01 2.05 -1.05
N VAL A 684 21.79 2.57 -0.97
CA VAL A 684 21.46 3.83 -0.32
C VAL A 684 20.65 3.51 0.91
N SER A 685 21.16 3.87 2.08
CA SER A 685 20.50 3.61 3.36
C SER A 685 20.06 4.90 4.02
N VAL A 686 18.84 4.92 4.56
CA VAL A 686 18.41 6.01 5.46
C VAL A 686 18.57 5.50 6.89
N ALA A 687 19.52 6.07 7.63
CA ALA A 687 19.83 5.66 8.98
C ALA A 687 19.13 6.54 10.02
N ALA A 688 18.55 5.90 11.03
CA ALA A 688 18.07 6.55 12.24
C ALA A 688 18.73 5.92 13.48
N ASP A 689 18.96 6.74 14.51
CA ASP A 689 19.41 6.26 15.82
C ASP A 689 18.21 5.64 16.57
N PRO A 690 18.25 4.35 16.96
CA PRO A 690 17.20 3.71 17.76
C PRO A 690 16.81 4.49 19.01
N ALA A 691 17.79 5.09 19.70
CA ALA A 691 17.54 5.87 20.91
C ALA A 691 16.80 7.16 20.60
N ALA A 692 17.07 7.81 19.47
CA ALA A 692 16.34 8.99 19.03
C ALA A 692 14.90 8.63 18.58
N VAL A 693 14.76 7.53 17.84
CA VAL A 693 13.47 7.02 17.35
C VAL A 693 12.50 6.79 18.50
N MET A 694 12.91 6.09 19.56
CA MET A 694 12.05 5.82 20.72
C MET A 694 12.12 6.91 21.81
N GLY A 695 13.17 7.74 21.80
CA GLY A 695 13.43 8.76 22.82
C GLY A 695 12.63 10.05 22.67
N GLY A 696 12.18 10.42 21.47
CA GLY A 696 11.32 11.61 21.27
C GLY A 696 11.90 12.75 20.44
N GLY A 697 13.01 12.54 19.73
CA GLY A 697 13.48 13.50 18.72
C GLY A 697 12.71 13.33 17.40
N GLY A 698 12.40 14.43 16.72
CA GLY A 698 11.88 14.42 15.34
C GLY A 698 10.44 13.90 15.15
N GLY A 699 9.97 13.93 13.90
CA GLY A 699 8.70 13.31 13.49
C GLY A 699 8.82 11.79 13.42
N HIS A 700 7.70 11.06 13.58
CA HIS A 700 7.72 9.59 13.52
C HIS A 700 7.65 9.04 12.08
N ALA A 701 7.25 9.85 11.10
CA ALA A 701 7.02 9.39 9.73
C ALA A 701 8.29 8.78 9.11
N LEU A 702 8.13 7.64 8.44
CA LEU A 702 9.18 7.04 7.61
C LEU A 702 9.21 7.81 6.28
N GLY A 703 9.63 9.07 6.33
CA GLY A 703 9.67 9.96 5.18
C GLY A 703 10.83 9.60 4.26
N THR A 704 10.52 9.11 3.06
CA THR A 704 11.50 8.87 2.00
C THR A 704 11.78 10.10 1.16
N GLY A 705 10.87 11.07 1.11
CA GLY A 705 10.91 12.08 0.04
C GLY A 705 10.95 11.41 -1.34
N GLY A 706 11.45 12.13 -2.36
CA GLY A 706 11.64 11.56 -3.70
C GLY A 706 12.62 10.37 -3.77
N LEU A 707 13.29 10.00 -2.66
CA LEU A 707 14.31 8.94 -2.63
C LEU A 707 13.79 7.56 -3.02
N SER A 708 12.48 7.32 -2.97
CA SER A 708 11.92 6.05 -3.45
C SER A 708 12.31 5.78 -4.92
N ALA A 709 12.56 6.84 -5.72
CA ALA A 709 13.05 6.72 -7.09
C ALA A 709 14.38 5.97 -7.21
N LEU A 710 15.24 6.07 -6.18
CA LEU A 710 16.56 5.45 -6.17
C LEU A 710 16.49 3.92 -6.23
N SER A 711 15.35 3.32 -5.88
CA SER A 711 15.10 1.87 -6.00
C SER A 711 15.24 1.34 -7.44
N LEU A 712 15.26 2.22 -8.45
CA LEU A 712 15.52 1.86 -9.84
C LEU A 712 17.02 1.66 -10.16
N VAL A 713 17.91 2.22 -9.36
CA VAL A 713 19.36 2.29 -9.66
C VAL A 713 20.24 1.85 -8.49
N SER A 714 19.67 1.60 -7.32
CA SER A 714 20.38 1.19 -6.11
C SER A 714 19.47 0.34 -5.24
N ARG A 715 20.05 -0.52 -4.39
CA ARG A 715 19.31 -1.10 -3.26
C ARG A 715 18.99 0.02 -2.28
N VAL A 716 17.74 0.16 -1.88
CA VAL A 716 17.28 1.21 -0.97
C VAL A 716 16.65 0.55 0.24
N GLY A 717 16.96 1.08 1.42
CA GLY A 717 16.35 0.63 2.66
C GLY A 717 16.64 1.58 3.80
N SER A 718 16.03 1.29 4.95
CA SER A 718 16.34 1.95 6.21
C SER A 718 17.37 1.15 7.00
N LEU A 719 17.99 1.81 7.98
CA LEU A 719 18.92 1.21 8.91
C LEU A 719 18.70 1.80 10.30
N LEU A 720 18.72 0.94 11.31
CA LEU A 720 18.80 1.34 12.70
C LEU A 720 20.26 1.22 13.14
N ALA A 721 20.87 2.36 13.43
CA ALA A 721 22.32 2.49 13.45
C ALA A 721 22.98 1.80 14.66
N ASP A 722 23.70 0.69 14.42
CA ASP A 722 24.89 0.27 15.18
C ASP A 722 25.79 -0.70 14.37
N ARG A 723 26.02 -0.39 13.08
CA ARG A 723 26.92 -1.19 12.23
C ARG A 723 27.85 -0.37 11.34
N PRO A 724 29.03 -0.92 10.98
CA PRO A 724 29.91 -0.34 9.98
C PRO A 724 29.18 -0.07 8.66
N VAL A 725 29.57 0.99 7.95
CA VAL A 725 29.06 1.31 6.61
C VAL A 725 29.67 0.34 5.59
N GLY A 726 28.84 -0.27 4.75
CA GLY A 726 29.31 -1.15 3.68
C GLY A 726 30.17 -0.42 2.64
N ALA A 727 31.03 -1.14 1.94
CA ALA A 727 32.00 -0.54 1.00
C ALA A 727 31.35 0.27 -0.16
N ARG A 728 30.14 -0.11 -0.59
CA ARG A 728 29.33 0.61 -1.59
C ARG A 728 27.98 1.07 -1.02
N GLU A 729 27.96 1.40 0.27
CA GLU A 729 26.78 1.96 0.95
C GLU A 729 26.94 3.48 1.08
N LEU A 730 25.97 4.23 0.55
CA LEU A 730 25.78 5.64 0.85
C LEU A 730 24.75 5.76 1.97
N ARG A 731 25.22 6.07 3.18
CA ARG A 731 24.37 6.24 4.36
C ARG A 731 23.93 7.68 4.53
N LEU A 732 22.63 7.90 4.41
CA LEU A 732 21.94 9.15 4.64
C LEU A 732 21.41 9.20 6.08
N SER A 733 21.24 10.39 6.64
CA SER A 733 20.63 10.56 7.96
C SER A 733 19.13 10.79 7.80
N HIS A 734 18.31 10.18 8.65
CA HIS A 734 16.88 10.48 8.71
C HIS A 734 16.59 11.99 8.85
N ASP A 735 17.39 12.71 9.63
CA ASP A 735 17.21 14.15 9.86
C ASP A 735 17.60 14.99 8.63
N ASN A 736 18.38 14.43 7.71
CA ASN A 736 18.82 15.10 6.49
C ASN A 736 19.06 14.08 5.37
N VAL A 737 17.98 13.75 4.67
CA VAL A 737 17.97 12.72 3.62
C VAL A 737 18.39 13.25 2.24
N GLY A 738 18.39 14.57 2.01
CA GLY A 738 18.66 15.16 0.69
C GLY A 738 17.63 14.82 -0.38
N THR A 739 17.96 15.08 -1.65
CA THR A 739 17.13 14.79 -2.83
C THR A 739 17.65 13.57 -3.61
N ALA A 740 16.80 12.95 -4.43
CA ALA A 740 17.21 11.84 -5.28
C ALA A 740 18.30 12.26 -6.28
N ALA A 741 18.20 13.47 -6.85
CA ALA A 741 19.19 14.03 -7.76
C ALA A 741 20.58 14.19 -7.13
N GLU A 742 20.64 14.73 -5.91
CA GLU A 742 21.90 14.86 -5.15
C GLU A 742 22.53 13.50 -4.90
N VAL A 743 21.72 12.50 -4.52
CA VAL A 743 22.20 11.14 -4.30
C VAL A 743 22.73 10.53 -5.60
N VAL A 744 22.01 10.65 -6.72
CA VAL A 744 22.49 10.15 -8.03
C VAL A 744 23.80 10.83 -8.44
N ALA A 745 23.92 12.15 -8.24
CA ALA A 745 25.16 12.88 -8.54
C ALA A 745 26.34 12.35 -7.70
N GLU A 746 26.13 12.11 -6.40
CA GLU A 746 27.14 11.53 -5.51
C GLU A 746 27.52 10.11 -5.93
N LEU A 747 26.54 9.28 -6.30
CA LEU A 747 26.78 7.92 -6.81
C LEU A 747 27.61 7.93 -8.10
N ARG A 748 27.35 8.86 -9.03
CA ARG A 748 28.15 9.06 -10.25
C ARG A 748 29.56 9.55 -9.92
N GLN A 749 29.71 10.51 -8.99
CA GLN A 749 31.00 11.03 -8.56
C GLN A 749 31.89 9.94 -7.94
N ARG A 750 31.29 9.00 -7.20
CA ARG A 750 31.97 7.82 -6.63
C ARG A 750 32.26 6.72 -7.65
N GLY A 751 31.77 6.85 -8.89
CA GLY A 751 31.86 5.82 -9.92
C GLY A 751 31.00 4.58 -9.62
N TRP A 752 30.02 4.70 -8.72
CA TRP A 752 29.10 3.61 -8.37
C TRP A 752 27.93 3.49 -9.35
N LEU A 753 27.62 4.58 -10.06
CA LEU A 753 26.77 4.59 -11.25
C LEU A 753 27.59 5.04 -12.47
N PRO A 754 27.38 4.43 -13.66
CA PRO A 754 28.04 4.86 -14.89
C PRO A 754 27.77 6.33 -15.21
N ALA A 755 28.78 7.04 -15.73
CA ALA A 755 28.65 8.45 -16.10
C ALA A 755 27.67 8.69 -17.26
N ASP A 756 27.44 7.68 -18.10
CA ASP A 756 26.47 7.64 -19.18
C ASP A 756 25.13 7.00 -18.78
N ASN A 757 24.92 6.71 -17.48
CA ASN A 757 23.63 6.28 -16.98
C ASN A 757 22.61 7.42 -17.21
N GLY A 758 21.73 7.22 -18.19
CA GLY A 758 20.68 8.17 -18.57
C GLY A 758 19.39 8.05 -17.78
N THR A 759 19.38 7.32 -16.64
CA THR A 759 18.22 7.30 -15.77
C THR A 759 18.06 8.68 -15.14
N ASP A 760 17.01 9.37 -15.57
CA ASP A 760 16.52 10.58 -14.93
C ASP A 760 15.45 10.17 -13.92
N LEU A 761 15.68 10.49 -12.64
CA LEU A 761 14.78 10.13 -11.55
C LEU A 761 13.74 11.22 -11.26
N ASP A 762 13.89 12.40 -11.90
CA ASP A 762 13.01 13.56 -11.73
C ASP A 762 12.00 13.72 -12.90
N ALA A 763 12.01 12.80 -13.87
CA ALA A 763 11.21 12.82 -15.11
C ALA A 763 9.88 12.03 -15.06
#